data_AF-A0A497HHS4-F1
#
_entry.id   AF-A0A497HHS4-F1
#
_cell.length_a   1.000
_cell.length_b   1.000
_cell.length_c   1.000
_cell.angle_alpha   90.00
_cell.angle_beta   90.00
_cell.angle_gamma   90.00
#
_symmetry.space_group_name_H-M   'P 1'
#
loop_
_entity.id
_entity.type
_entity.pdbx_description
1 polymer ?
#
loop_
_entity_poly.entity_id
_entity_poly.type
_entity_poly.pdbx_seq_one_letter_code
_entity_poly.pdbx_strand_id
1 'polypeptide(L)'
;MEPDYQFRLFTYPVYPNDPRFSEQWYLNNSSDHDIDAPEAWHTTTGSDNIIVAIVDSGIDYTHEDLSANVWINSGEIPDNGIDDDHNGYIDDVMGWNFVLDNNNVTDNLGHGTWCAGIVGAIGNNSKGIAGLNWHCKIMPVKCFDYLPVSFASILAKGIIYAADNGADVIILSWGAPADSKLIRDAISYAETKGTIVVAAAGNFGNRLKIYPAAYPSVIAVAATDSNDEITSFSNWGEWIDISAPGEGIVSTWTNGGYNYESGTSASAPLVAGTIALMLSEKPDATRDEILTALKSGAEPVTTYGYRYIGVGRLNVNNSLDRLTGIVASLDKDISGAIVSGVIDIRGSAFGPEFSTYHLYYGKGVYPATWHEFYSSSSQVVNGVLASWNTTSVDDGLYTIKLEVIDNHSKVYTDMIILTVNNVQNVWYVGGSGPSNFTSIQDAILESGDGDVVFVYNGSYNENLILIDRDVDIIGESRDGVEVYGEGMFYISASGVELHGLTLRFPYFDVVLDKVSNVEVSGCKLSKRALANVFIANSTNITIEDNIIERYDFSIVSIPLDIEKLSQGLYDLNISMLINSLDIQPRDTTIKIINNTDAGVICLVCSDKNEIKNNTLSGIFFIDSSSNVVENNSINNGGMFVYNSYNNRVENNSINGKDLIYLEDESGKAIEEGGQVILVNCSDIAVRNLNISNIFVSAVEIFDSINCSVYDTDISYANIGILSIKSRDTTIANSNFTEIGFGVISMAGRDTDIIDNNIFGAGIGVAIIDIDDVDLEFNGSSLTVGIEFNEGRNTIIGNSMKEMYVAGIVFISPAENNIRDNTITSHSLLVAGIADISISSIYMNIDPNTDLSSKIVFGKG
;
A
#
# COMPACT_ATOMS: atom_id res chain seq x y z
N MET A 1 -30.67 41.02 48.83
CA MET A 1 -30.05 40.95 47.50
C MET A 1 -30.69 39.75 46.83
N GLU A 2 -31.45 40.01 45.78
CA GLU A 2 -31.94 38.96 44.88
C GLU A 2 -30.74 38.44 44.07
N PRO A 3 -30.67 37.14 43.73
CA PRO A 3 -29.66 36.64 42.80
C PRO A 3 -29.73 37.41 41.47
N ASP A 4 -28.58 37.68 40.87
CA ASP A 4 -28.51 38.26 39.53
C ASP A 4 -29.01 37.20 38.53
N TYR A 5 -30.16 37.44 37.91
CA TYR A 5 -30.77 36.54 36.95
C TYR A 5 -30.45 37.01 35.54
N GLN A 6 -29.77 36.16 34.78
CA GLN A 6 -29.52 36.38 33.36
C GLN A 6 -30.82 36.15 32.58
N PHE A 7 -31.44 37.22 32.08
CA PHE A 7 -32.56 37.14 31.14
C PHE A 7 -31.98 37.07 29.72
N ARG A 8 -32.27 35.98 28.97
CA ARG A 8 -31.96 35.89 27.54
C ARG A 8 -33.18 36.35 26.71
N LEU A 9 -32.92 37.05 25.61
CA LEU A 9 -33.94 37.32 24.57
C LEU A 9 -34.38 35.97 23.96
N PHE A 10 -35.67 35.82 23.64
CA PHE A 10 -36.14 34.71 22.81
C PHE A 10 -35.55 34.89 21.41
N THR A 11 -34.44 34.20 21.11
CA THR A 11 -33.93 34.05 19.75
C THR A 11 -34.88 33.12 19.02
N TYR A 12 -35.50 33.62 17.96
CA TYR A 12 -36.38 32.81 17.11
C TYR A 12 -35.53 32.17 16.02
N PRO A 13 -35.67 30.85 15.77
CA PRO A 13 -34.99 30.20 14.66
C PRO A 13 -35.35 30.89 13.33
N VAL A 14 -34.37 31.00 12.43
CA VAL A 14 -34.53 31.60 11.11
C VAL A 14 -34.82 30.48 10.12
N TYR A 15 -35.98 30.54 9.45
CA TYR A 15 -36.35 29.54 8.45
C TYR A 15 -36.28 30.11 7.04
N PRO A 16 -35.64 29.41 6.08
CA PRO A 16 -35.64 29.80 4.68
C PRO A 16 -37.04 29.63 4.06
N ASN A 17 -37.34 30.37 3.00
CA ASN A 17 -38.62 30.30 2.29
C ASN A 17 -38.64 29.25 1.17
N ASP A 18 -37.64 28.37 1.17
CA ASP A 18 -37.28 27.43 0.12
C ASP A 18 -38.26 26.25 0.12
N PRO A 19 -38.94 25.94 -1.00
CA PRO A 19 -40.06 24.99 -1.02
C PRO A 19 -39.73 23.57 -0.55
N ARG A 20 -38.47 23.14 -0.63
CA ARG A 20 -38.03 21.80 -0.24
C ARG A 20 -37.27 21.76 1.08
N PHE A 21 -37.20 22.86 1.83
CA PHE A 21 -36.54 22.89 3.14
C PHE A 21 -37.08 21.83 4.11
N SER A 22 -38.39 21.54 4.06
CA SER A 22 -39.00 20.49 4.89
C SER A 22 -38.52 19.07 4.58
N GLU A 23 -37.83 18.85 3.47
CA GLU A 23 -37.19 17.58 3.11
C GLU A 23 -35.78 17.44 3.71
N GLN A 24 -35.18 18.53 4.18
CA GLN A 24 -33.81 18.59 4.71
C GLN A 24 -33.81 18.32 6.22
N TRP A 25 -34.20 17.10 6.61
CA TRP A 25 -34.24 16.69 8.01
C TRP A 25 -32.94 16.97 8.75
N TYR A 26 -31.80 16.82 8.07
CA TYR A 26 -30.47 17.03 8.61
C TYR A 26 -30.17 18.48 9.01
N LEU A 27 -30.92 19.46 8.49
CA LEU A 27 -30.82 20.86 8.90
C LEU A 27 -31.76 21.20 10.05
N ASN A 28 -32.93 20.56 10.10
CA ASN A 28 -33.96 20.81 11.11
C ASN A 28 -34.98 19.65 11.15
N ASN A 29 -35.11 19.03 12.31
CA ASN A 29 -35.96 17.88 12.60
C ASN A 29 -36.64 18.06 13.96
N SER A 30 -37.92 17.69 14.05
CA SER A 30 -38.68 17.80 15.31
C SER A 30 -38.17 16.90 16.44
N SER A 31 -37.35 15.91 16.13
CA SER A 31 -36.75 14.99 17.11
C SER A 31 -35.39 15.46 17.61
N ASP A 32 -34.88 16.62 17.17
CA ASP A 32 -33.55 17.15 17.54
C ASP A 32 -32.39 16.27 17.06
N HIS A 33 -32.68 15.47 16.03
CA HIS A 33 -31.72 14.60 15.36
C HIS A 33 -31.22 15.29 14.08
N ASP A 34 -30.59 16.46 14.22
CA ASP A 34 -30.17 17.33 13.12
C ASP A 34 -28.98 18.23 13.54
N ILE A 35 -28.66 19.31 12.83
CA ILE A 35 -27.48 20.13 13.13
C ILE A 35 -27.81 21.54 13.68
N ASP A 36 -29.07 21.83 14.04
CA ASP A 36 -29.54 23.14 14.53
C ASP A 36 -29.22 24.30 13.57
N ALA A 37 -29.45 24.11 12.26
CA ALA A 37 -29.13 25.14 11.28
C ALA A 37 -30.01 26.40 11.41
N PRO A 38 -31.35 26.31 11.60
CA PRO A 38 -32.19 27.50 11.82
C PRO A 38 -31.79 28.36 13.02
N GLU A 39 -31.34 27.73 14.10
CA GLU A 39 -30.83 28.37 15.31
C GLU A 39 -29.52 29.08 15.00
N ALA A 40 -28.60 28.42 14.29
CA ALA A 40 -27.33 28.99 13.86
C ALA A 40 -27.51 30.20 12.92
N TRP A 41 -28.49 30.15 12.01
CA TRP A 41 -28.79 31.23 11.05
C TRP A 41 -29.28 32.53 11.70
N HIS A 42 -29.65 32.51 12.98
CA HIS A 42 -29.86 33.74 13.74
C HIS A 42 -28.55 34.52 13.95
N THR A 43 -27.42 33.82 14.06
CA THR A 43 -26.09 34.42 14.20
C THR A 43 -25.55 34.84 12.84
N THR A 44 -25.50 33.91 11.89
CA THR A 44 -25.00 34.17 10.54
C THR A 44 -25.57 33.21 9.52
N THR A 45 -25.80 33.68 8.30
CA THR A 45 -26.20 32.86 7.16
C THR A 45 -25.06 32.69 6.15
N GLY A 46 -23.83 33.05 6.54
CA GLY A 46 -22.63 32.98 5.71
C GLY A 46 -22.24 34.34 5.12
N SER A 47 -21.12 34.35 4.39
CA SER A 47 -20.51 35.53 3.79
C SER A 47 -19.94 35.22 2.41
N ASP A 48 -20.16 36.13 1.46
CA ASP A 48 -19.58 36.08 0.11
C ASP A 48 -18.04 36.19 0.09
N ASN A 49 -17.41 36.49 1.24
CA ASN A 49 -15.95 36.53 1.36
C ASN A 49 -15.33 35.15 1.66
N ILE A 50 -16.14 34.15 2.04
CA ILE A 50 -15.64 32.83 2.37
C ILE A 50 -15.70 31.92 1.13
N ILE A 51 -14.56 31.34 0.78
CA ILE A 51 -14.38 30.47 -0.38
C ILE A 51 -14.30 29.01 0.09
N VAL A 52 -15.24 28.19 -0.40
CA VAL A 52 -15.27 26.74 -0.15
C VAL A 52 -15.00 26.00 -1.45
N ALA A 53 -13.88 25.30 -1.54
CA ALA A 53 -13.50 24.53 -2.72
C ALA A 53 -14.05 23.11 -2.69
N ILE A 54 -14.68 22.72 -3.80
CA ILE A 54 -15.23 21.38 -4.03
C ILE A 54 -14.29 20.65 -4.99
N VAL A 55 -13.32 19.91 -4.42
CA VAL A 55 -12.37 19.10 -5.19
C VAL A 55 -13.03 17.76 -5.50
N ASP A 56 -13.84 17.72 -6.56
CA ASP A 56 -14.77 16.63 -6.86
C ASP A 56 -14.99 16.49 -8.39
N SER A 57 -16.20 16.14 -8.83
CA SER A 57 -16.59 15.86 -10.22
C SER A 57 -16.95 17.11 -11.04
N GLY A 58 -16.78 18.30 -10.45
CA GLY A 58 -17.26 19.58 -10.98
C GLY A 58 -18.56 20.01 -10.32
N ILE A 59 -19.19 21.08 -10.81
CA ILE A 59 -20.56 21.48 -10.39
C ILE A 59 -21.41 21.84 -11.60
N ASP A 60 -22.74 21.73 -11.48
CA ASP A 60 -23.68 22.44 -12.34
C ASP A 60 -23.72 23.92 -11.94
N TYR A 61 -22.74 24.70 -12.40
CA TYR A 61 -22.63 26.13 -12.09
C TYR A 61 -23.79 26.97 -12.65
N THR A 62 -24.61 26.39 -13.54
CA THR A 62 -25.82 27.03 -14.09
C THR A 62 -27.07 26.71 -13.27
N HIS A 63 -26.97 25.83 -12.28
CA HIS A 63 -28.07 25.46 -11.41
C HIS A 63 -28.67 26.69 -10.73
N GLU A 64 -29.99 26.84 -10.79
CA GLU A 64 -30.66 28.07 -10.33
C GLU A 64 -30.47 28.35 -8.83
N ASP A 65 -30.18 27.29 -8.08
CA ASP A 65 -29.93 27.29 -6.64
C ASP A 65 -28.44 27.36 -6.27
N LEU A 66 -27.52 27.39 -7.25
CA LEU A 66 -26.07 27.50 -6.98
C LEU A 66 -25.43 28.71 -7.67
N SER A 67 -25.93 29.11 -8.84
CA SER A 67 -25.27 30.06 -9.74
C SER A 67 -24.81 31.38 -9.11
N ALA A 68 -25.52 31.92 -8.11
CA ALA A 68 -25.12 33.15 -7.42
C ALA A 68 -24.00 32.97 -6.39
N ASN A 69 -23.82 31.74 -5.90
CA ASN A 69 -22.80 31.36 -4.93
C ASN A 69 -21.58 30.72 -5.61
N VAL A 70 -21.53 30.62 -6.94
CA VAL A 70 -20.32 30.15 -7.64
C VAL A 70 -19.20 31.18 -7.51
N TRP A 71 -18.00 30.72 -7.17
CA TRP A 71 -16.79 31.53 -7.13
C TRP A 71 -16.40 32.00 -8.54
N ILE A 72 -15.97 33.26 -8.64
CA ILE A 72 -15.47 33.85 -9.87
C ILE A 72 -14.03 34.28 -9.65
N ASN A 73 -13.10 33.79 -10.48
CA ASN A 73 -11.73 34.28 -10.49
C ASN A 73 -11.72 35.73 -10.98
N SER A 74 -11.51 36.67 -10.06
CA SER A 74 -11.43 38.10 -10.40
C SER A 74 -10.16 38.49 -11.17
N GLY A 75 -9.17 37.58 -11.24
CA GLY A 75 -7.95 37.73 -12.01
C GLY A 75 -8.12 37.50 -13.51
N GLU A 76 -9.17 36.79 -13.92
CA GLU A 76 -9.40 36.38 -15.31
C GLU A 76 -10.34 37.30 -16.08
N ILE A 77 -10.05 37.51 -17.37
CA ILE A 77 -10.98 38.11 -18.34
C ILE A 77 -11.62 36.99 -19.16
N PRO A 78 -12.93 36.73 -19.00
CA PRO A 78 -13.56 35.58 -19.64
C PRO A 78 -13.42 35.51 -21.15
N ASP A 79 -13.11 34.31 -21.64
CA ASP A 79 -13.09 33.91 -23.05
C ASP A 79 -12.06 34.67 -23.91
N ASN A 80 -10.94 35.13 -23.31
CA ASN A 80 -9.89 35.84 -24.04
C ASN A 80 -8.75 34.93 -24.53
N GLY A 81 -8.69 33.67 -24.03
CA GLY A 81 -7.67 32.68 -24.38
C GLY A 81 -6.31 32.93 -23.74
N ILE A 82 -6.26 33.70 -22.66
CA ILE A 82 -5.05 34.13 -21.94
C ILE A 82 -5.22 33.73 -20.46
N ASP A 83 -4.15 33.28 -19.84
CA ASP A 83 -4.03 33.19 -18.38
C ASP A 83 -3.65 34.60 -17.89
N ASP A 84 -4.63 35.36 -17.40
CA ASP A 84 -4.48 36.80 -17.10
C ASP A 84 -3.83 37.03 -15.72
N ASP A 85 -4.06 36.13 -14.77
CA ASP A 85 -3.50 36.19 -13.42
C ASP A 85 -2.13 35.47 -13.30
N HIS A 86 -1.70 34.80 -14.37
CA HIS A 86 -0.47 34.02 -14.47
C HIS A 86 -0.40 32.85 -13.47
N ASN A 87 -1.53 32.25 -13.12
CA ASN A 87 -1.62 31.11 -12.21
C ASN A 87 -1.33 29.76 -12.90
N GLY A 88 -1.20 29.75 -14.24
CA GLY A 88 -0.93 28.58 -15.06
C GLY A 88 -2.16 27.98 -15.75
N TYR A 89 -3.35 28.59 -15.59
CA TYR A 89 -4.63 28.07 -16.05
C TYR A 89 -5.37 29.11 -16.90
N ILE A 90 -5.51 28.84 -18.20
CA ILE A 90 -6.11 29.78 -19.16
C ILE A 90 -7.63 29.86 -18.96
N ASP A 91 -8.15 31.07 -18.73
CA ASP A 91 -9.59 31.34 -18.60
C ASP A 91 -10.26 30.52 -17.47
N ASP A 92 -9.62 30.29 -16.32
CA ASP A 92 -10.15 29.55 -15.16
C ASP A 92 -11.19 30.33 -14.34
N VAL A 93 -12.03 31.11 -15.02
CA VAL A 93 -13.02 32.07 -14.51
C VAL A 93 -13.90 31.51 -13.39
N MET A 94 -14.23 30.22 -13.44
CA MET A 94 -15.12 29.56 -12.47
C MET A 94 -14.48 28.30 -11.89
N GLY A 95 -13.15 28.22 -11.85
CA GLY A 95 -12.42 27.03 -11.45
C GLY A 95 -11.77 26.29 -12.61
N TRP A 96 -11.16 25.14 -12.31
CA TRP A 96 -10.40 24.36 -13.28
C TRP A 96 -10.83 22.90 -13.35
N ASN A 97 -10.73 22.31 -14.54
CA ASN A 97 -10.90 20.89 -14.81
C ASN A 97 -9.55 20.24 -15.06
N PHE A 98 -9.04 19.55 -14.04
CA PHE A 98 -7.78 18.82 -14.09
C PHE A 98 -7.86 17.48 -14.84
N VAL A 99 -9.05 16.98 -15.16
CA VAL A 99 -9.22 15.76 -15.94
C VAL A 99 -8.95 16.03 -17.42
N LEU A 100 -9.45 17.16 -17.93
CA LEU A 100 -9.35 17.53 -19.35
C LEU A 100 -8.45 18.74 -19.62
N ASP A 101 -7.82 19.28 -18.56
CA ASP A 101 -6.90 20.41 -18.59
C ASP A 101 -7.49 21.64 -19.30
N ASN A 102 -8.66 22.07 -18.82
CA ASN A 102 -9.39 23.24 -19.35
C ASN A 102 -10.30 23.88 -18.29
N ASN A 103 -10.96 24.98 -18.66
CA ASN A 103 -11.86 25.73 -17.77
C ASN A 103 -13.30 25.18 -17.69
N ASN A 104 -13.60 24.01 -18.29
CA ASN A 104 -14.94 23.44 -18.23
C ASN A 104 -15.13 22.61 -16.94
N VAL A 105 -15.64 23.26 -15.90
CA VAL A 105 -15.94 22.67 -14.59
C VAL A 105 -17.32 22.01 -14.49
N THR A 106 -18.02 21.81 -15.62
CA THR A 106 -19.36 21.20 -15.61
C THR A 106 -19.32 19.80 -14.99
N ASP A 107 -20.24 19.57 -14.07
CA ASP A 107 -20.42 18.24 -13.48
C ASP A 107 -21.13 17.30 -14.45
N ASN A 108 -20.53 16.13 -14.67
CA ASN A 108 -21.09 15.08 -15.52
C ASN A 108 -21.44 13.81 -14.75
N LEU A 109 -21.16 13.79 -13.44
CA LEU A 109 -21.45 12.68 -12.53
C LEU A 109 -22.62 13.01 -11.59
N GLY A 110 -22.66 14.24 -11.08
CA GLY A 110 -23.67 14.76 -10.14
C GLY A 110 -23.19 14.87 -8.69
N HIS A 111 -22.13 14.14 -8.32
CA HIS A 111 -21.66 14.05 -6.94
C HIS A 111 -21.12 15.40 -6.41
N GLY A 112 -20.38 16.15 -7.23
CA GLY A 112 -19.83 17.45 -6.85
C GLY A 112 -20.92 18.51 -6.74
N THR A 113 -21.90 18.49 -7.65
CA THR A 113 -23.10 19.35 -7.56
C THR A 113 -23.91 19.06 -6.29
N TRP A 114 -24.01 17.79 -5.91
CA TRP A 114 -24.70 17.39 -4.68
C TRP A 114 -23.97 17.89 -3.43
N CYS A 115 -22.64 17.74 -3.36
CA CYS A 115 -21.83 18.30 -2.28
C CYS A 115 -21.94 19.84 -2.21
N ALA A 116 -21.90 20.52 -3.37
CA ALA A 116 -21.99 21.97 -3.46
C ALA A 116 -23.33 22.52 -2.89
N GLY A 117 -24.45 21.86 -3.17
CA GLY A 117 -25.75 22.27 -2.62
C GLY A 117 -25.87 22.14 -1.11
N ILE A 118 -25.23 21.12 -0.52
CA ILE A 118 -25.20 20.93 0.94
C ILE A 118 -24.46 22.12 1.58
N VAL A 119 -23.33 22.52 1.00
CA VAL A 119 -22.54 23.66 1.49
C VAL A 119 -23.28 24.96 1.32
N GLY A 120 -23.82 25.23 0.11
CA GLY A 120 -24.15 26.59 -0.28
C GLY A 120 -25.20 26.76 -1.38
N ALA A 121 -26.21 25.88 -1.44
CA ALA A 121 -27.43 26.25 -2.16
C ALA A 121 -28.01 27.57 -1.61
N ILE A 122 -28.51 28.43 -2.51
CA ILE A 122 -28.89 29.81 -2.19
C ILE A 122 -30.15 29.80 -1.31
N GLY A 123 -29.98 30.01 0.00
CA GLY A 123 -31.11 30.08 0.92
C GLY A 123 -31.98 31.32 0.74
N ASN A 124 -33.26 31.18 1.10
CA ASN A 124 -34.28 32.22 1.14
C ASN A 124 -34.61 32.86 -0.23
N ASN A 125 -34.44 32.09 -1.30
CA ASN A 125 -34.65 32.53 -2.70
C ASN A 125 -36.00 32.08 -3.31
N SER A 126 -36.85 31.41 -2.52
CA SER A 126 -38.15 30.83 -2.90
C SER A 126 -38.07 29.72 -3.94
N LYS A 127 -36.93 29.05 -4.04
CA LYS A 127 -36.65 27.92 -4.94
C LYS A 127 -36.04 26.78 -4.14
N GLY A 128 -36.07 25.59 -4.72
CA GLY A 128 -35.22 24.48 -4.27
C GLY A 128 -35.11 24.22 -2.77
N ILE A 129 -33.85 24.08 -2.35
CA ILE A 129 -33.37 23.73 -1.01
C ILE A 129 -32.54 24.90 -0.46
N ALA A 130 -32.30 24.91 0.85
CA ALA A 130 -31.33 25.83 1.44
C ALA A 130 -30.00 25.11 1.71
N GLY A 131 -28.87 25.65 1.26
CA GLY A 131 -27.56 25.21 1.71
C GLY A 131 -27.29 25.65 3.14
N LEU A 132 -26.29 25.07 3.79
CA LEU A 132 -25.89 25.51 5.14
C LEU A 132 -25.43 26.98 5.15
N ASN A 133 -24.80 27.44 4.08
CA ASN A 133 -24.44 28.84 3.85
C ASN A 133 -25.34 29.42 2.76
N TRP A 134 -26.18 30.41 3.10
CA TRP A 134 -27.00 31.10 2.11
C TRP A 134 -26.15 32.00 1.21
N HIS A 135 -25.01 32.46 1.75
CA HIS A 135 -24.00 33.25 1.05
C HIS A 135 -22.62 32.64 1.29
N CYS A 136 -21.97 32.19 0.23
CA CYS A 136 -20.55 31.83 0.19
C CYS A 136 -20.08 31.80 -1.28
N LYS A 137 -18.80 31.54 -1.51
CA LYS A 137 -18.25 31.32 -2.85
C LYS A 137 -17.77 29.88 -2.98
N ILE A 138 -18.48 29.09 -3.78
CA ILE A 138 -18.19 27.71 -4.09
C ILE A 138 -17.20 27.68 -5.25
N MET A 139 -15.98 27.23 -5.00
CA MET A 139 -14.94 27.07 -6.01
C MET A 139 -14.96 25.63 -6.55
N PRO A 140 -15.40 25.42 -7.80
CA PRO A 140 -15.39 24.11 -8.44
C PRO A 140 -13.97 23.71 -8.83
N VAL A 141 -13.51 22.54 -8.38
CA VAL A 141 -12.23 21.98 -8.80
C VAL A 141 -12.46 20.57 -9.30
N LYS A 142 -12.60 20.43 -10.62
CA LYS A 142 -13.01 19.17 -11.25
C LYS A 142 -11.81 18.23 -11.40
N CYS A 143 -11.79 17.20 -10.57
CA CYS A 143 -10.79 16.12 -10.52
C CYS A 143 -11.36 14.75 -10.90
N PHE A 144 -12.68 14.63 -11.00
CA PHE A 144 -13.39 13.44 -11.47
C PHE A 144 -14.28 13.79 -12.67
N ASP A 145 -14.56 12.81 -13.52
CA ASP A 145 -15.44 13.01 -14.68
C ASP A 145 -16.56 11.97 -14.70
N TYR A 146 -16.80 11.25 -15.80
CA TYR A 146 -17.89 10.28 -15.88
C TYR A 146 -17.74 9.06 -14.95
N LEU A 147 -16.50 8.74 -14.55
CA LEU A 147 -16.21 7.64 -13.63
C LEU A 147 -15.76 8.21 -12.28
N PRO A 148 -16.13 7.57 -11.16
CA PRO A 148 -15.71 7.97 -9.81
C PRO A 148 -14.27 7.51 -9.51
N VAL A 149 -13.35 7.70 -10.45
CA VAL A 149 -11.94 7.33 -10.33
C VAL A 149 -11.09 8.52 -10.78
N SER A 150 -10.03 8.80 -10.02
CA SER A 150 -9.05 9.83 -10.34
C SER A 150 -7.65 9.38 -9.92
N PHE A 151 -6.64 10.08 -10.41
CA PHE A 151 -5.24 9.82 -10.07
C PHE A 151 -4.79 10.75 -8.95
N ALA A 152 -3.92 10.26 -8.06
CA ALA A 152 -3.36 11.08 -6.98
C ALA A 152 -2.67 12.36 -7.50
N SER A 153 -2.09 12.33 -8.70
CA SER A 153 -1.50 13.51 -9.34
C SER A 153 -2.51 14.58 -9.73
N ILE A 154 -3.71 14.19 -10.16
CA ILE A 154 -4.82 15.10 -10.48
C ILE A 154 -5.38 15.70 -9.18
N LEU A 155 -5.63 14.85 -8.19
CA LEU A 155 -6.18 15.26 -6.90
C LEU A 155 -5.24 16.21 -6.15
N ALA A 156 -3.93 15.93 -6.15
CA ALA A 156 -2.93 16.81 -5.55
C ALA A 156 -2.89 18.20 -6.22
N LYS A 157 -2.96 18.25 -7.56
CA LYS A 157 -3.06 19.52 -8.29
C LYS A 157 -4.33 20.29 -7.93
N GLY A 158 -5.46 19.60 -7.81
CA GLY A 158 -6.72 20.22 -7.39
C GLY A 158 -6.66 20.84 -5.99
N ILE A 159 -6.03 20.14 -5.03
CA ILE A 159 -5.82 20.64 -3.67
C ILE A 159 -4.94 21.90 -3.68
N ILE A 160 -3.82 21.85 -4.41
CA ILE A 160 -2.88 22.97 -4.54
C ILE A 160 -3.56 24.18 -5.19
N TYR A 161 -4.27 23.95 -6.30
CA TYR A 161 -5.04 24.98 -7.01
C TYR A 161 -6.04 25.69 -6.10
N ALA A 162 -6.82 24.92 -5.33
CA ALA A 162 -7.80 25.48 -4.42
C ALA A 162 -7.13 26.39 -3.37
N ALA A 163 -6.03 25.92 -2.77
CA ALA A 163 -5.28 26.70 -1.79
C ALA A 163 -4.62 27.95 -2.39
N ASP A 164 -4.06 27.85 -3.60
CA ASP A 164 -3.43 28.98 -4.29
C ASP A 164 -4.43 30.05 -4.73
N ASN A 165 -5.65 29.64 -5.07
CA ASN A 165 -6.75 30.55 -5.38
C ASN A 165 -7.54 31.04 -4.13
N GLY A 166 -7.00 30.80 -2.93
CA GLY A 166 -7.50 31.39 -1.69
C GLY A 166 -8.71 30.69 -1.09
N ALA A 167 -8.90 29.38 -1.35
CA ALA A 167 -9.91 28.62 -0.63
C ALA A 167 -9.64 28.65 0.88
N ASP A 168 -10.65 29.01 1.66
CA ASP A 168 -10.62 28.95 3.12
C ASP A 168 -10.85 27.52 3.61
N VAL A 169 -11.70 26.77 2.90
CA VAL A 169 -12.05 25.38 3.20
C VAL A 169 -12.00 24.53 1.94
N ILE A 170 -11.35 23.36 2.00
CA ILE A 170 -11.34 22.35 0.93
C ILE A 170 -12.12 21.12 1.38
N ILE A 171 -13.00 20.63 0.51
CA ILE A 171 -13.79 19.42 0.73
C ILE A 171 -13.25 18.30 -0.15
N LEU A 172 -12.89 17.18 0.49
CA LEU A 172 -12.43 15.96 -0.16
C LEU A 172 -13.44 14.83 0.12
N SER A 173 -14.52 14.78 -0.67
CA SER A 173 -15.58 13.76 -0.55
C SER A 173 -15.22 12.44 -1.26
N TRP A 174 -13.96 12.04 -1.14
CA TRP A 174 -13.37 10.86 -1.76
C TRP A 174 -12.23 10.33 -0.89
N GLY A 175 -11.84 9.08 -1.09
CA GLY A 175 -10.69 8.52 -0.40
C GLY A 175 -10.34 7.10 -0.83
N ALA A 176 -9.19 6.63 -0.36
CA ALA A 176 -8.65 5.30 -0.60
C ALA A 176 -7.99 4.75 0.68
N PRO A 177 -7.87 3.42 0.84
CA PRO A 177 -7.22 2.83 2.01
C PRO A 177 -5.70 3.06 2.07
N ALA A 178 -5.10 3.46 0.94
CA ALA A 178 -3.66 3.64 0.82
C ALA A 178 -3.22 5.09 1.12
N ASP A 179 -2.16 5.23 1.93
CA ASP A 179 -1.45 6.50 2.12
C ASP A 179 -0.74 6.93 0.82
N SER A 180 -0.90 8.19 0.45
CA SER A 180 -0.16 8.84 -0.63
C SER A 180 0.65 10.01 -0.11
N LYS A 181 1.99 9.88 -0.14
CA LYS A 181 2.90 11.00 0.18
C LYS A 181 2.57 12.26 -0.64
N LEU A 182 2.20 12.11 -1.91
CA LEU A 182 1.87 13.24 -2.78
C LEU A 182 0.62 13.99 -2.30
N ILE A 183 -0.44 13.26 -1.91
CA ILE A 183 -1.67 13.87 -1.38
C ILE A 183 -1.39 14.51 -0.02
N ARG A 184 -0.65 13.83 0.86
CA ARG A 184 -0.24 14.39 2.15
C ARG A 184 0.55 15.68 1.99
N ASP A 185 1.53 15.72 1.09
CA ASP A 185 2.33 16.93 0.83
C ASP A 185 1.45 18.07 0.28
N ALA A 186 0.48 17.78 -0.59
CA ALA A 186 -0.47 18.77 -1.11
C ALA A 186 -1.39 19.34 -0.01
N ILE A 187 -1.86 18.49 0.91
CA ILE A 187 -2.65 18.91 2.07
C ILE A 187 -1.81 19.77 3.00
N SER A 188 -0.59 19.34 3.32
CA SER A 188 0.33 20.16 4.13
C SER A 188 0.62 21.50 3.47
N TYR A 189 0.74 21.55 2.13
CA TYR A 189 0.85 22.82 1.41
C TYR A 189 -0.39 23.70 1.60
N ALA A 190 -1.59 23.15 1.45
CA ALA A 190 -2.84 23.88 1.68
C ALA A 190 -2.91 24.44 3.11
N GLU A 191 -2.48 23.68 4.11
CA GLU A 191 -2.40 24.17 5.50
C GLU A 191 -1.42 25.33 5.65
N THR A 192 -0.27 25.33 4.95
CA THR A 192 0.65 26.49 4.98
C THR A 192 0.04 27.77 4.40
N LYS A 193 -1.03 27.65 3.61
CA LYS A 193 -1.82 28.78 3.09
C LYS A 193 -2.96 29.20 4.03
N GLY A 194 -3.16 28.48 5.13
CA GLY A 194 -4.26 28.72 6.08
C GLY A 194 -5.55 27.99 5.73
N THR A 195 -5.56 27.17 4.68
CA THR A 195 -6.76 26.43 4.24
C THR A 195 -7.05 25.24 5.15
N ILE A 196 -8.32 25.08 5.52
CA ILE A 196 -8.78 23.95 6.34
C ILE A 196 -9.30 22.84 5.44
N VAL A 197 -8.85 21.61 5.66
CA VAL A 197 -9.22 20.45 4.84
C VAL A 197 -10.17 19.52 5.61
N VAL A 198 -11.30 19.19 5.00
CA VAL A 198 -12.32 18.28 5.53
C VAL A 198 -12.50 17.12 4.57
N ALA A 199 -12.54 15.88 5.08
CA ALA A 199 -12.69 14.71 4.23
C ALA A 199 -13.66 13.67 4.80
N ALA A 200 -14.29 12.95 3.88
CA ALA A 200 -15.23 11.87 4.18
C ALA A 200 -14.50 10.63 4.70
N ALA A 201 -15.01 10.02 5.78
CA ALA A 201 -14.43 8.81 6.38
C ALA A 201 -14.54 7.54 5.51
N GLY A 202 -15.36 7.56 4.46
CA GLY A 202 -15.58 6.39 3.59
C GLY A 202 -16.77 5.54 4.03
N ASN A 203 -17.19 4.66 3.10
CA ASN A 203 -18.53 4.05 3.11
C ASN A 203 -18.47 2.50 3.10
N PHE A 204 -17.50 1.90 3.81
CA PHE A 204 -17.29 0.44 3.83
C PHE A 204 -17.84 -0.27 5.07
N GLY A 205 -18.35 0.47 6.05
CA GLY A 205 -18.91 -0.08 7.28
C GLY A 205 -17.88 -0.86 8.08
N ASN A 206 -16.66 -0.32 8.24
CA ASN A 206 -15.58 -0.98 8.99
C ASN A 206 -14.58 0.03 9.61
N ARG A 207 -13.48 -0.50 10.19
CA ARG A 207 -12.42 0.31 10.84
C ARG A 207 -11.31 0.81 9.93
N LEU A 208 -11.33 0.44 8.66
CA LEU A 208 -10.24 0.72 7.71
C LEU A 208 -10.04 2.23 7.59
N LYS A 209 -8.80 2.69 7.81
CA LYS A 209 -8.39 4.07 7.58
C LYS A 209 -8.58 4.41 6.11
N ILE A 210 -9.24 5.53 5.86
CA ILE A 210 -9.41 6.07 4.50
C ILE A 210 -8.66 7.39 4.41
N TYR A 211 -7.71 7.47 3.50
CA TYR A 211 -6.96 8.69 3.20
C TYR A 211 -7.66 9.44 2.06
N PRO A 212 -7.78 10.77 2.15
CA PRO A 212 -7.02 11.66 3.03
C PRO A 212 -7.61 11.87 4.43
N ALA A 213 -8.82 11.39 4.73
CA ALA A 213 -9.46 11.65 6.03
C ALA A 213 -8.62 11.23 7.24
N ALA A 214 -7.92 10.09 7.17
CA ALA A 214 -7.06 9.61 8.24
C ALA A 214 -5.76 10.41 8.45
N TYR A 215 -5.47 11.45 7.65
CA TYR A 215 -4.32 12.32 7.92
C TYR A 215 -4.56 13.21 9.14
N PRO A 216 -3.57 13.39 10.05
CA PRO A 216 -3.73 14.21 11.26
C PRO A 216 -4.15 15.66 10.99
N SER A 217 -3.73 16.21 9.85
CA SER A 217 -4.04 17.55 9.35
C SER A 217 -5.48 17.71 8.83
N VAL A 218 -6.16 16.62 8.52
CA VAL A 218 -7.51 16.62 7.94
C VAL A 218 -8.55 16.41 9.03
N ILE A 219 -9.69 17.11 8.92
CA ILE A 219 -10.85 16.86 9.78
C ILE A 219 -11.62 15.68 9.18
N ALA A 220 -11.58 14.54 9.86
CA ALA A 220 -12.21 13.30 9.41
C ALA A 220 -13.66 13.20 9.87
N VAL A 221 -14.59 12.97 8.92
CA VAL A 221 -16.03 13.02 9.21
C VAL A 221 -16.76 11.71 8.91
N ALA A 222 -17.34 11.10 9.95
CA ALA A 222 -18.20 9.92 9.86
C ALA A 222 -19.68 10.31 9.64
N ALA A 223 -20.53 9.33 9.29
CA ALA A 223 -21.94 9.55 8.96
C ALA A 223 -22.91 9.01 10.02
N THR A 224 -23.95 9.79 10.31
CA THR A 224 -25.12 9.40 11.11
C THR A 224 -26.43 9.39 10.30
N ASP A 225 -27.44 8.70 10.82
CA ASP A 225 -28.80 8.65 10.28
C ASP A 225 -29.77 9.58 11.04
N SER A 226 -31.05 9.58 10.65
CA SER A 226 -32.10 10.38 11.29
C SER A 226 -32.52 9.90 12.69
N ASN A 227 -31.96 8.79 13.17
CA ASN A 227 -32.16 8.26 14.51
C ASN A 227 -30.99 8.60 15.45
N ASP A 228 -30.03 9.39 14.97
CA ASP A 228 -28.80 9.75 15.69
C ASP A 228 -27.88 8.54 15.96
N GLU A 229 -27.94 7.56 15.05
CA GLU A 229 -27.10 6.37 15.06
C GLU A 229 -26.06 6.43 13.94
N ILE A 230 -24.94 5.72 14.10
CA ILE A 230 -23.99 5.51 13.01
C ILE A 230 -24.67 4.76 11.85
N THR A 231 -24.47 5.22 10.61
CA THR A 231 -25.00 4.50 9.45
C THR A 231 -24.28 3.17 9.23
N SER A 232 -24.97 2.20 8.61
CA SER A 232 -24.38 0.88 8.33
C SER A 232 -23.15 0.93 7.41
N PHE A 233 -23.03 1.98 6.59
CA PHE A 233 -21.94 2.16 5.65
C PHE A 233 -20.79 3.03 6.20
N SER A 234 -21.00 3.88 7.20
CA SER A 234 -19.92 4.75 7.67
C SER A 234 -18.74 3.93 8.17
N ASN A 235 -17.53 4.30 7.81
CA ASN A 235 -16.36 3.84 8.54
C ASN A 235 -16.31 4.49 9.94
N TRP A 236 -15.59 3.85 10.86
CA TRP A 236 -15.42 4.30 12.25
C TRP A 236 -14.02 3.96 12.76
N GLY A 237 -13.49 4.71 13.72
CA GLY A 237 -12.15 4.44 14.26
C GLY A 237 -11.58 5.64 14.98
N GLU A 238 -10.50 5.40 15.73
CA GLU A 238 -9.76 6.38 16.53
C GLU A 238 -9.24 7.60 15.74
N TRP A 239 -9.24 7.49 14.42
CA TRP A 239 -8.80 8.51 13.47
C TRP A 239 -9.94 9.47 13.04
N ILE A 240 -11.18 9.23 13.45
CA ILE A 240 -12.34 10.09 13.19
C ILE A 240 -12.40 11.24 14.21
N ASP A 241 -12.66 12.46 13.75
CA ASP A 241 -12.78 13.64 14.63
C ASP A 241 -14.20 13.89 15.12
N ILE A 242 -15.17 13.80 14.21
CA ILE A 242 -16.58 14.15 14.44
C ILE A 242 -17.47 13.37 13.46
N SER A 243 -18.77 13.27 13.74
CA SER A 243 -19.75 12.75 12.81
C SER A 243 -20.77 13.82 12.39
N ALA A 244 -21.44 13.62 11.26
CA ALA A 244 -22.54 14.48 10.82
C ALA A 244 -23.56 13.66 10.01
N PRO A 245 -24.81 14.15 9.86
CA PRO A 245 -25.82 13.48 9.03
C PRO A 245 -25.32 13.10 7.64
N GLY A 246 -25.56 11.85 7.23
CA GLY A 246 -25.07 11.34 5.95
C GLY A 246 -25.99 10.34 5.24
N GLU A 247 -27.14 9.98 5.81
CA GLU A 247 -28.11 9.07 5.16
C GLU A 247 -29.35 9.82 4.68
N GLY A 248 -29.72 9.63 3.40
CA GLY A 248 -30.93 10.22 2.84
C GLY A 248 -30.89 11.75 2.80
N ILE A 249 -29.78 12.31 2.30
CA ILE A 249 -29.53 13.75 2.24
C ILE A 249 -29.96 14.26 0.87
N VAL A 250 -30.99 15.11 0.85
CA VAL A 250 -31.42 15.82 -0.36
C VAL A 250 -30.51 17.01 -0.65
N SER A 251 -30.02 17.10 -1.89
CA SER A 251 -29.27 18.26 -2.37
C SER A 251 -29.47 18.51 -3.88
N THR A 252 -28.86 19.56 -4.42
CA THR A 252 -28.83 19.89 -5.85
C THR A 252 -28.21 18.78 -6.69
N TRP A 253 -28.60 18.68 -7.95
CA TRP A 253 -28.12 17.68 -8.89
C TRP A 253 -27.98 18.28 -10.29
N THR A 254 -27.28 17.58 -11.19
CA THR A 254 -27.06 18.06 -12.56
C THR A 254 -28.36 18.31 -13.33
N ASN A 255 -28.30 19.24 -14.29
CA ASN A 255 -29.41 19.67 -15.15
C ASN A 255 -30.52 20.39 -14.38
N GLY A 256 -30.17 21.20 -13.39
CA GLY A 256 -31.14 21.91 -12.55
C GLY A 256 -31.97 21.00 -11.64
N GLY A 257 -31.48 19.79 -11.38
CA GLY A 257 -32.20 18.74 -10.65
C GLY A 257 -31.89 18.75 -9.15
N TYR A 258 -32.47 17.80 -8.43
CA TYR A 258 -32.20 17.58 -7.02
C TYR A 258 -32.34 16.08 -6.74
N ASN A 259 -31.51 15.53 -5.86
CA ASN A 259 -31.47 14.09 -5.62
C ASN A 259 -31.22 13.78 -4.14
N TYR A 260 -31.68 12.60 -3.69
CA TYR A 260 -31.37 12.04 -2.39
C TYR A 260 -30.24 11.05 -2.54
N GLU A 261 -29.16 11.23 -1.78
CA GLU A 261 -28.05 10.29 -1.74
C GLU A 261 -27.63 10.03 -0.28
N SER A 262 -26.82 8.99 -0.09
CA SER A 262 -26.28 8.61 1.22
C SER A 262 -24.77 8.37 1.13
N GLY A 263 -24.03 8.88 2.10
CA GLY A 263 -22.59 8.70 2.21
C GLY A 263 -21.96 9.67 3.20
N THR A 264 -20.77 9.32 3.70
CA THR A 264 -19.88 10.26 4.41
C THR A 264 -19.51 11.48 3.55
N SER A 265 -19.69 11.36 2.22
CA SER A 265 -19.64 12.46 1.25
C SER A 265 -20.69 13.55 1.45
N ALA A 266 -21.77 13.33 2.22
CA ALA A 266 -22.66 14.40 2.68
C ALA A 266 -22.20 15.00 4.01
N SER A 267 -21.70 14.15 4.91
CA SER A 267 -21.25 14.55 6.25
C SER A 267 -20.08 15.54 6.18
N ALA A 268 -19.09 15.28 5.31
CA ALA A 268 -17.95 16.19 5.13
C ALA A 268 -18.36 17.60 4.67
N PRO A 269 -19.23 17.78 3.65
CA PRO A 269 -19.84 19.07 3.31
C PRO A 269 -20.58 19.79 4.44
N LEU A 270 -21.29 19.09 5.33
CA LEU A 270 -21.95 19.73 6.47
C LEU A 270 -20.94 20.34 7.45
N VAL A 271 -19.88 19.60 7.76
CA VAL A 271 -18.79 20.10 8.61
C VAL A 271 -18.05 21.26 7.93
N ALA A 272 -17.71 21.13 6.65
CA ALA A 272 -17.08 22.20 5.89
C ALA A 272 -17.95 23.47 5.79
N GLY A 273 -19.25 23.30 5.57
CA GLY A 273 -20.21 24.40 5.57
C GLY A 273 -20.32 25.08 6.95
N THR A 274 -20.18 24.32 8.04
CA THR A 274 -20.15 24.88 9.40
C THR A 274 -18.89 25.71 9.62
N ILE A 275 -17.74 25.22 9.15
CA ILE A 275 -16.48 25.96 9.19
C ILE A 275 -16.61 27.28 8.41
N ALA A 276 -17.29 27.28 7.28
CA ALA A 276 -17.53 28.51 6.51
C ALA A 276 -18.43 29.53 7.27
N LEU A 277 -19.46 29.07 7.98
CA LEU A 277 -20.25 29.93 8.88
C LEU A 277 -19.38 30.49 10.03
N MET A 278 -18.54 29.66 10.63
CA MET A 278 -17.62 30.05 11.70
C MET A 278 -16.62 31.12 11.24
N LEU A 279 -16.04 30.95 10.04
CA LEU A 279 -15.13 31.92 9.43
C LEU A 279 -15.85 33.21 9.01
N SER A 280 -17.15 33.15 8.72
CA SER A 280 -17.96 34.35 8.46
C SER A 280 -18.07 35.24 9.70
N GLU A 281 -18.14 34.65 10.89
CA GLU A 281 -18.19 35.38 12.17
C GLU A 281 -16.80 35.77 12.70
N LYS A 282 -15.82 34.87 12.56
CA LYS A 282 -14.44 35.08 13.01
C LYS A 282 -13.45 34.69 11.90
N PRO A 283 -13.19 35.59 10.93
CA PRO A 283 -12.33 35.29 9.77
C PRO A 283 -10.89 34.90 10.11
N ASP A 284 -10.37 35.41 11.25
CA ASP A 284 -9.00 35.13 11.70
C ASP A 284 -8.90 33.87 12.61
N ALA A 285 -9.97 33.08 12.72
CA ALA A 285 -9.97 31.88 13.56
C ALA A 285 -8.98 30.83 13.03
N THR A 286 -8.20 30.23 13.93
CA THR A 286 -7.25 29.19 13.53
C THR A 286 -7.95 27.84 13.38
N ARG A 287 -7.31 26.91 12.65
CA ARG A 287 -7.77 25.51 12.54
C ARG A 287 -8.05 24.88 13.91
N ASP A 288 -7.16 25.08 14.88
CA ASP A 288 -7.29 24.46 16.21
C ASP A 288 -8.44 25.08 17.02
N GLU A 289 -8.67 26.39 16.90
CA GLU A 289 -9.85 27.05 17.50
C GLU A 289 -11.15 26.53 16.87
N ILE A 290 -11.16 26.35 15.55
CA ILE A 290 -12.32 25.83 14.80
C ILE A 290 -12.59 24.37 15.18
N LEU A 291 -11.58 23.51 15.17
CA LEU A 291 -11.73 22.10 15.53
C LEU A 291 -12.16 21.95 17.00
N THR A 292 -11.61 22.78 17.90
CA THR A 292 -12.05 22.83 19.30
C THR A 292 -13.53 23.18 19.39
N ALA A 293 -13.97 24.21 18.67
CA ALA A 293 -15.36 24.67 18.70
C ALA A 293 -16.33 23.63 18.10
N LEU A 294 -15.99 22.99 16.97
CA LEU A 294 -16.74 21.88 16.39
C LEU A 294 -16.90 20.74 17.39
N LYS A 295 -15.80 20.28 17.98
CA LYS A 295 -15.80 19.15 18.91
C LYS A 295 -16.52 19.46 20.22
N SER A 296 -16.40 20.69 20.71
CA SER A 296 -17.05 21.15 21.93
C SER A 296 -18.54 21.44 21.75
N GLY A 297 -18.96 21.72 20.51
CA GLY A 297 -20.35 21.94 20.15
C GLY A 297 -21.09 20.65 19.80
N ALA A 298 -20.36 19.58 19.46
CA ALA A 298 -20.93 18.30 19.07
C ALA A 298 -21.84 17.69 20.14
N GLU A 299 -22.89 17.02 19.68
CA GLU A 299 -23.88 16.38 20.53
C GLU A 299 -23.63 14.87 20.64
N PRO A 300 -23.85 14.27 21.82
CA PRO A 300 -23.65 12.84 22.01
C PRO A 300 -24.61 12.02 21.15
N VAL A 301 -24.08 11.02 20.47
CA VAL A 301 -24.83 10.07 19.64
C VAL A 301 -25.08 8.76 20.38
N THR A 302 -26.19 8.09 20.06
CA THR A 302 -26.44 6.72 20.55
C THR A 302 -25.90 5.70 19.57
N THR A 303 -24.64 5.28 19.74
CA THR A 303 -24.05 4.23 18.90
C THR A 303 -24.17 2.84 19.55
N TYR A 304 -24.61 1.84 18.78
CA TYR A 304 -24.49 0.43 19.18
C TYR A 304 -23.06 -0.10 18.99
N GLY A 305 -22.49 -0.67 20.05
CA GLY A 305 -21.19 -1.36 19.99
C GLY A 305 -19.98 -0.43 20.01
N TYR A 306 -18.79 -1.02 20.06
CA TYR A 306 -17.48 -0.36 20.22
C TYR A 306 -17.04 0.52 19.03
N ARG A 307 -17.95 1.26 18.38
CA ARG A 307 -17.71 2.05 17.16
C ARG A 307 -17.51 3.53 17.49
N TYR A 308 -16.27 3.98 17.49
CA TYR A 308 -15.92 5.39 17.70
C TYR A 308 -16.08 6.20 16.41
N ILE A 309 -16.87 7.26 16.44
CA ILE A 309 -17.17 8.13 15.29
C ILE A 309 -16.84 9.60 15.59
N GLY A 310 -15.80 9.82 16.40
CA GLY A 310 -15.43 11.13 16.90
C GLY A 310 -16.13 11.48 18.20
N VAL A 311 -16.15 12.76 18.56
CA VAL A 311 -16.68 13.22 19.85
C VAL A 311 -18.22 13.26 19.93
N GLY A 312 -18.90 13.18 18.79
CA GLY A 312 -20.36 13.31 18.68
C GLY A 312 -20.79 13.79 17.29
N ARG A 313 -22.10 13.97 17.11
CA ARG A 313 -22.70 14.56 15.91
C ARG A 313 -22.49 16.08 15.92
N LEU A 314 -22.16 16.64 14.77
CA LEU A 314 -22.15 18.07 14.50
C LEU A 314 -23.43 18.78 14.97
N ASN A 315 -23.26 19.91 15.67
CA ASN A 315 -24.31 20.88 15.94
C ASN A 315 -23.73 22.28 15.63
N VAL A 316 -24.32 22.98 14.66
CA VAL A 316 -23.80 24.23 14.10
C VAL A 316 -23.95 25.38 15.09
N ASN A 317 -25.11 25.49 15.73
CA ASN A 317 -25.40 26.56 16.68
C ASN A 317 -24.45 26.50 17.89
N ASN A 318 -24.27 25.30 18.46
CA ASN A 318 -23.31 25.09 19.54
C ASN A 318 -21.87 25.34 19.09
N SER A 319 -21.50 24.95 17.86
CA SER A 319 -20.16 25.20 17.33
C SER A 319 -19.85 26.70 17.20
N LEU A 320 -20.80 27.50 16.70
CA LEU A 320 -20.68 28.96 16.65
C LEU A 320 -20.57 29.57 18.05
N ASP A 321 -21.39 29.10 18.99
CA ASP A 321 -21.30 29.54 20.39
C ASP A 321 -19.90 29.23 20.96
N ARG A 322 -19.32 28.06 20.67
CA ARG A 322 -17.99 27.64 21.19
C ARG A 322 -16.80 28.32 20.50
N LEU A 323 -16.99 29.17 19.50
CA LEU A 323 -15.89 29.86 18.81
C LEU A 323 -15.37 31.09 19.58
N THR A 324 -14.73 30.86 20.73
CA THR A 324 -14.23 31.93 21.62
C THR A 324 -12.72 32.15 21.54
N GLY A 325 -12.00 31.24 20.88
CA GLY A 325 -10.53 31.22 20.79
C GLY A 325 -9.83 30.36 21.84
N ILE A 326 -10.59 29.68 22.72
CA ILE A 326 -10.04 28.60 23.55
C ILE A 326 -9.67 27.41 22.66
N VAL A 327 -8.55 26.77 22.97
CA VAL A 327 -8.09 25.52 22.36
C VAL A 327 -8.08 24.43 23.43
N ALA A 328 -8.78 23.33 23.13
CA ALA A 328 -8.75 22.07 23.86
C ALA A 328 -8.44 20.97 22.84
N SER A 329 -7.23 20.42 22.89
CA SER A 329 -6.80 19.40 21.95
C SER A 329 -5.93 18.35 22.62
N LEU A 330 -6.22 17.09 22.34
CA LEU A 330 -5.41 15.95 22.72
C LEU A 330 -4.56 15.49 21.53
N ASP A 331 -3.34 15.05 21.82
CA ASP A 331 -2.44 14.49 20.80
C ASP A 331 -3.00 13.16 20.27
N LYS A 332 -3.14 13.05 18.95
CA LYS A 332 -3.71 11.87 18.28
C LYS A 332 -2.74 10.68 18.26
N ASP A 333 -1.46 10.88 18.52
CA ASP A 333 -0.43 9.81 18.46
C ASP A 333 -0.72 8.65 19.41
N ILE A 334 -1.37 8.93 20.55
CA ILE A 334 -1.77 7.89 21.52
C ILE A 334 -3.23 7.41 21.32
N SER A 335 -3.95 7.95 20.33
CA SER A 335 -5.29 7.49 19.98
C SER A 335 -5.20 6.14 19.26
N GLY A 336 -5.94 5.16 19.75
CA GLY A 336 -5.86 3.75 19.35
C GLY A 336 -4.68 2.99 19.94
N ALA A 337 -3.76 3.66 20.64
CA ALA A 337 -2.57 3.02 21.19
C ALA A 337 -2.92 2.04 22.33
N ILE A 338 -2.08 1.03 22.49
CA ILE A 338 -2.06 0.20 23.70
C ILE A 338 -1.04 0.73 24.67
N VAL A 339 -1.48 0.90 25.91
CA VAL A 339 -0.72 1.56 26.96
C VAL A 339 -0.70 0.71 28.22
N SER A 340 0.41 0.80 28.95
CA SER A 340 0.58 0.16 30.24
C SER A 340 1.51 0.99 31.13
N GLY A 341 1.43 0.78 32.44
CA GLY A 341 2.31 1.48 33.38
C GLY A 341 1.92 2.95 33.59
N VAL A 342 2.86 3.86 33.37
CA VAL A 342 2.65 5.31 33.49
C VAL A 342 2.87 5.91 32.12
N ILE A 343 1.86 6.61 31.61
CA ILE A 343 1.91 7.28 30.30
C ILE A 343 1.73 8.78 30.43
N ASP A 344 2.29 9.54 29.50
CA ASP A 344 2.04 10.97 29.37
C ASP A 344 0.86 11.22 28.44
N ILE A 345 -0.12 11.98 28.92
CA ILE A 345 -1.20 12.54 28.11
C ILE A 345 -0.73 13.91 27.63
N ARG A 346 -0.63 14.05 26.30
CA ARG A 346 -0.10 15.25 25.64
C ARG A 346 -1.21 16.00 24.90
N GLY A 347 -1.00 17.31 24.71
CA GLY A 347 -1.95 18.15 24.00
C GLY A 347 -1.79 19.64 24.31
N SER A 348 -2.87 20.38 24.08
CA SER A 348 -2.98 21.82 24.23
C SER A 348 -4.24 22.19 25.01
N ALA A 349 -4.08 23.06 26.01
CA ALA A 349 -5.13 23.62 26.84
C ALA A 349 -4.79 25.09 27.13
N PHE A 350 -5.25 26.00 26.28
CA PHE A 350 -4.87 27.41 26.34
C PHE A 350 -5.90 28.31 25.65
N GLY A 351 -5.73 29.63 25.77
CA GLY A 351 -6.53 30.61 25.03
C GLY A 351 -6.91 31.84 25.84
N PRO A 352 -7.67 32.78 25.23
CA PRO A 352 -8.20 33.93 25.93
C PRO A 352 -9.19 33.46 27.00
N GLU A 353 -9.19 34.14 28.14
CA GLU A 353 -10.16 33.84 29.22
C GLU A 353 -10.04 32.44 29.84
N PHE A 354 -9.01 31.66 29.51
CA PHE A 354 -8.72 30.38 30.13
C PHE A 354 -8.72 30.47 31.66
N SER A 355 -9.41 29.53 32.31
CA SER A 355 -9.48 29.40 33.76
C SER A 355 -8.78 28.13 34.25
N THR A 356 -9.22 26.95 33.79
CA THR A 356 -8.68 25.64 34.20
C THR A 356 -8.80 24.62 33.09
N TYR A 357 -8.05 23.53 33.16
CA TYR A 357 -8.37 22.30 32.43
C TYR A 357 -8.42 21.09 33.38
N HIS A 358 -9.17 20.08 32.96
CA HIS A 358 -9.42 18.84 33.67
C HIS A 358 -9.26 17.67 32.70
N LEU A 359 -8.70 16.57 33.20
CA LEU A 359 -8.52 15.34 32.44
C LEU A 359 -9.28 14.21 33.13
N TYR A 360 -10.04 13.49 32.33
CA TYR A 360 -10.87 12.38 32.74
C TYR A 360 -10.51 11.12 31.97
N TYR A 361 -10.71 9.96 32.58
CA TYR A 361 -10.78 8.68 31.88
C TYR A 361 -12.12 7.99 32.16
N GLY A 362 -12.58 7.18 31.22
CA GLY A 362 -13.75 6.32 31.39
C GLY A 362 -13.62 5.07 30.54
N LYS A 363 -14.21 3.95 30.99
CA LYS A 363 -14.14 2.65 30.29
C LYS A 363 -15.13 2.61 29.13
N GLY A 364 -14.69 2.12 27.97
CA GLY A 364 -15.44 2.05 26.71
C GLY A 364 -15.32 3.31 25.85
N VAL A 365 -15.93 3.29 24.65
CA VAL A 365 -15.85 4.35 23.63
C VAL A 365 -16.53 5.66 24.07
N TYR A 366 -17.76 5.57 24.58
CA TYR A 366 -18.52 6.69 25.12
C TYR A 366 -18.92 6.37 26.57
N PRO A 367 -18.03 6.62 27.54
CA PRO A 367 -18.25 6.24 28.93
C PRO A 367 -19.45 6.96 29.57
N ALA A 368 -20.33 6.19 30.22
CA ALA A 368 -21.40 6.74 31.06
C ALA A 368 -20.88 7.31 32.40
N THR A 369 -19.69 6.86 32.83
CA THR A 369 -19.03 7.29 34.07
C THR A 369 -17.63 7.78 33.77
N TRP A 370 -17.28 8.93 34.31
CA TRP A 370 -15.98 9.58 34.14
C TRP A 370 -15.25 9.72 35.48
N HIS A 371 -13.93 9.49 35.45
CA HIS A 371 -13.05 9.63 36.59
C HIS A 371 -12.02 10.73 36.31
N GLU A 372 -12.07 11.82 37.07
CA GLU A 372 -11.03 12.86 37.02
C GLU A 372 -9.73 12.30 37.60
N PHE A 373 -8.63 12.45 36.89
CA PHE A 373 -7.31 12.07 37.40
C PHE A 373 -6.33 13.24 37.48
N TYR A 374 -6.65 14.37 36.84
CA TYR A 374 -5.81 15.55 36.85
C TYR A 374 -6.60 16.82 36.56
N SER A 375 -6.19 17.93 37.17
CA SER A 375 -6.65 19.27 36.81
C SER A 375 -5.56 20.32 37.08
N SER A 376 -5.58 21.42 36.32
CA SER A 376 -4.61 22.50 36.41
C SER A 376 -5.20 23.85 36.00
N SER A 377 -4.63 24.92 36.53
CA SER A 377 -4.93 26.32 36.16
C SER A 377 -3.79 26.96 35.34
N SER A 378 -2.81 26.17 34.90
CA SER A 378 -1.74 26.62 34.01
C SER A 378 -2.06 26.25 32.58
N GLN A 379 -1.87 27.17 31.65
CA GLN A 379 -2.02 26.88 30.23
C GLN A 379 -0.89 25.97 29.73
N VAL A 380 -1.20 25.11 28.77
CA VAL A 380 -0.25 24.21 28.10
C VAL A 380 -0.44 24.33 26.60
N VAL A 381 0.66 24.46 25.85
CA VAL A 381 0.67 24.51 24.39
C VAL A 381 1.60 23.41 23.88
N ASN A 382 1.06 22.43 23.16
CA ASN A 382 1.78 21.30 22.57
C ASN A 382 2.77 20.64 23.56
N GLY A 383 2.26 20.20 24.71
CA GLY A 383 3.06 19.70 25.82
C GLY A 383 2.41 18.55 26.58
N VAL A 384 3.06 18.12 27.66
CA VAL A 384 2.46 17.13 28.58
C VAL A 384 1.41 17.83 29.43
N LEU A 385 0.16 17.40 29.32
CA LEU A 385 -0.95 17.87 30.14
C LEU A 385 -0.96 17.21 31.52
N ALA A 386 -0.69 15.90 31.57
CA ALA A 386 -0.53 15.12 32.80
C ALA A 386 0.10 13.74 32.51
N SER A 387 0.58 13.06 33.55
CA SER A 387 0.90 11.62 33.46
C SER A 387 -0.21 10.81 34.12
N TRP A 388 -0.69 9.76 33.46
CA TRP A 388 -1.70 8.84 33.97
C TRP A 388 -1.08 7.49 34.29
N ASN A 389 -1.32 6.99 35.52
CA ASN A 389 -0.88 5.67 35.94
C ASN A 389 -2.01 4.65 35.69
N THR A 390 -1.84 3.81 34.67
CA THR A 390 -2.81 2.82 34.25
C THR A 390 -2.75 1.55 35.11
N THR A 391 -1.69 1.34 35.90
CA THR A 391 -1.50 0.08 36.67
C THR A 391 -2.61 -0.23 37.67
N SER A 392 -3.43 0.76 38.03
CA SER A 392 -4.55 0.61 38.97
C SER A 392 -5.93 0.56 38.32
N VAL A 393 -6.03 0.59 36.99
CA VAL A 393 -7.29 0.42 36.27
C VAL A 393 -7.34 -0.94 35.58
N ASP A 394 -8.54 -1.49 35.41
CA ASP A 394 -8.72 -2.76 34.71
C ASP A 394 -8.27 -2.64 33.25
N ASP A 395 -7.88 -3.76 32.65
CA ASP A 395 -7.56 -3.80 31.23
C ASP A 395 -8.82 -3.62 30.36
N GLY A 396 -8.61 -3.13 29.14
CA GLY A 396 -9.63 -2.91 28.12
C GLY A 396 -9.60 -1.51 27.50
N LEU A 397 -10.63 -1.20 26.71
CA LEU A 397 -10.75 0.07 26.01
C LEU A 397 -11.16 1.21 26.97
N TYR A 398 -10.49 2.35 26.87
CA TYR A 398 -10.77 3.58 27.61
C TYR A 398 -10.83 4.78 26.68
N THR A 399 -11.62 5.78 27.07
CA THR A 399 -11.61 7.11 26.48
C THR A 399 -10.99 8.08 27.47
N ILE A 400 -10.04 8.89 26.99
CA ILE A 400 -9.49 10.05 27.70
C ILE A 400 -10.23 11.28 27.20
N LYS A 401 -10.69 12.12 28.12
CA LYS A 401 -11.39 13.37 27.83
C LYS A 401 -10.66 14.54 28.47
N LEU A 402 -10.37 15.56 27.67
CA LEU A 402 -9.89 16.86 28.11
C LEU A 402 -11.08 17.81 28.17
N GLU A 403 -11.25 18.50 29.29
CA GLU A 403 -12.17 19.64 29.42
C GLU A 403 -11.38 20.90 29.79
N VAL A 404 -11.38 21.89 28.92
CA VAL A 404 -10.87 23.23 29.21
C VAL A 404 -12.05 24.11 29.62
N ILE A 405 -11.89 24.92 30.64
CA ILE A 405 -12.94 25.80 31.18
C ILE A 405 -12.44 27.24 31.14
N ASP A 406 -13.26 28.15 30.60
CA ASP A 406 -12.98 29.58 30.62
C ASP A 406 -13.52 30.28 31.89
N ASN A 407 -13.22 31.57 32.04
CA ASN A 407 -13.66 32.38 33.18
C ASN A 407 -15.19 32.65 33.20
N HIS A 408 -15.89 32.30 32.13
CA HIS A 408 -17.35 32.34 32.00
C HIS A 408 -18.01 30.97 32.25
N SER A 409 -17.23 29.98 32.72
CA SER A 409 -17.67 28.60 33.00
C SER A 409 -18.13 27.81 31.76
N LYS A 410 -17.69 28.23 30.56
CA LYS A 410 -17.89 27.46 29.33
C LYS A 410 -16.85 26.36 29.24
N VAL A 411 -17.25 25.20 28.74
CA VAL A 411 -16.44 23.98 28.67
C VAL A 411 -16.07 23.64 27.23
N TYR A 412 -14.82 23.29 26.97
CA TYR A 412 -14.32 22.93 25.64
C TYR A 412 -13.69 21.56 25.73
N THR A 413 -14.05 20.66 24.82
CA THR A 413 -13.80 19.22 24.97
C THR A 413 -13.06 18.65 23.78
N ASP A 414 -12.12 17.75 24.07
CA ASP A 414 -11.57 16.81 23.10
C ASP A 414 -11.50 15.40 23.72
N MET A 415 -11.52 14.38 22.88
CA MET A 415 -11.45 12.98 23.31
C MET A 415 -10.53 12.16 22.42
N ILE A 416 -9.87 11.18 23.02
CA ILE A 416 -9.16 10.11 22.33
C ILE A 416 -9.54 8.77 22.96
N ILE A 417 -9.43 7.69 22.19
CA ILE A 417 -9.62 6.34 22.69
C ILE A 417 -8.28 5.61 22.75
N LEU A 418 -8.08 4.72 23.69
CA LEU A 418 -6.88 3.88 23.82
C LEU A 418 -7.23 2.57 24.51
N THR A 419 -6.34 1.60 24.48
CA THR A 419 -6.54 0.33 25.19
C THR A 419 -5.51 0.21 26.31
N VAL A 420 -5.97 0.05 27.54
CA VAL A 420 -5.09 -0.27 28.67
C VAL A 420 -4.86 -1.78 28.67
N ASN A 421 -3.59 -2.20 28.64
CA ASN A 421 -3.19 -3.59 28.75
C ASN A 421 -2.05 -3.73 29.77
N ASN A 422 -2.38 -3.75 31.07
CA ASN A 422 -1.40 -3.94 32.13
C ASN A 422 -1.01 -5.40 32.33
N VAL A 423 -1.81 -6.35 31.83
CA VAL A 423 -1.56 -7.80 31.92
C VAL A 423 -1.71 -8.44 30.54
N GLN A 424 -0.60 -8.94 29.99
CA GLN A 424 -0.65 -9.79 28.79
C GLN A 424 -1.64 -10.95 28.99
N ASN A 425 -2.72 -10.97 28.20
CA ASN A 425 -3.75 -12.00 28.30
C ASN A 425 -3.42 -13.20 27.43
N VAL A 426 -3.89 -14.37 27.86
CA VAL A 426 -3.84 -15.60 27.06
C VAL A 426 -5.26 -16.04 26.73
N TRP A 427 -5.58 -16.04 25.45
CA TRP A 427 -6.87 -16.44 24.89
C TRP A 427 -6.79 -17.89 24.44
N TYR A 428 -7.74 -18.72 24.87
CA TYR A 428 -7.68 -20.17 24.62
C TYR A 428 -8.65 -20.60 23.53
N VAL A 429 -8.21 -21.44 22.59
CA VAL A 429 -9.03 -21.97 21.48
C VAL A 429 -9.07 -23.51 21.50
N GLY A 430 -10.27 -24.08 21.39
CA GLY A 430 -10.53 -25.51 21.16
C GLY A 430 -10.34 -26.46 22.36
N GLY A 431 -9.83 -25.97 23.49
CA GLY A 431 -9.52 -26.78 24.68
C GLY A 431 -10.32 -26.42 25.93
N SER A 432 -9.65 -26.42 27.09
CA SER A 432 -10.25 -26.07 28.39
C SER A 432 -9.52 -24.88 29.01
N GLY A 433 -10.15 -23.71 29.00
CA GLY A 433 -9.68 -22.46 29.59
C GLY A 433 -10.83 -21.51 29.91
N PRO A 434 -10.61 -20.44 30.68
CA PRO A 434 -11.62 -19.39 30.85
C PRO A 434 -11.95 -18.76 29.48
N SER A 435 -13.23 -18.58 29.17
CA SER A 435 -13.68 -17.97 27.91
C SER A 435 -13.11 -18.64 26.64
N ASN A 436 -13.10 -19.99 26.61
CA ASN A 436 -12.53 -20.76 25.51
C ASN A 436 -13.32 -20.58 24.19
N PHE A 437 -12.63 -20.09 23.16
CA PHE A 437 -13.16 -19.89 21.82
C PHE A 437 -13.17 -21.20 21.04
N THR A 438 -14.05 -21.29 20.04
CA THR A 438 -14.07 -22.40 19.08
C THR A 438 -13.39 -22.07 17.75
N SER A 439 -13.10 -20.78 17.52
CA SER A 439 -12.43 -20.24 16.33
C SER A 439 -11.21 -19.44 16.78
N ILE A 440 -10.11 -19.61 16.05
CA ILE A 440 -8.89 -18.82 16.23
C ILE A 440 -9.16 -17.38 15.80
N GLN A 441 -9.90 -17.18 14.69
CA GLN A 441 -10.24 -15.84 14.21
C GLN A 441 -11.06 -15.04 15.23
N ASP A 442 -12.04 -15.67 15.88
CA ASP A 442 -12.83 -14.99 16.92
C ASP A 442 -11.96 -14.60 18.12
N ALA A 443 -11.02 -15.46 18.54
CA ALA A 443 -10.09 -15.13 19.61
C ALA A 443 -9.17 -13.96 19.24
N ILE A 444 -8.67 -13.92 17.99
CA ILE A 444 -7.91 -12.77 17.44
C ILE A 444 -8.74 -11.49 17.54
N LEU A 445 -10.02 -11.54 17.15
CA LEU A 445 -10.91 -10.38 17.15
C LEU A 445 -11.25 -9.85 18.55
N GLU A 446 -11.14 -10.69 19.58
CA GLU A 446 -11.35 -10.30 20.98
C GLU A 446 -10.05 -9.92 21.71
N SER A 447 -8.90 -10.42 21.24
CA SER A 447 -7.58 -10.09 21.79
C SER A 447 -7.15 -8.64 21.53
N GLY A 448 -6.34 -8.09 22.43
CA GLY A 448 -5.64 -6.82 22.26
C GLY A 448 -4.14 -7.04 21.96
N ASP A 449 -3.46 -6.02 21.44
CA ASP A 449 -2.03 -6.13 21.11
C ASP A 449 -1.20 -6.48 22.35
N GLY A 450 -0.17 -7.28 22.10
CA GLY A 450 0.67 -7.95 23.09
C GLY A 450 0.06 -9.23 23.65
N ASP A 451 -1.22 -9.54 23.42
CA ASP A 451 -1.84 -10.77 23.90
C ASP A 451 -1.38 -12.00 23.11
N VAL A 452 -1.63 -13.18 23.70
CA VAL A 452 -1.36 -14.48 23.09
C VAL A 452 -2.67 -15.21 22.83
N VAL A 453 -2.88 -15.71 21.62
CA VAL A 453 -3.90 -16.73 21.31
C VAL A 453 -3.23 -18.09 21.36
N PHE A 454 -3.52 -18.84 22.43
CA PHE A 454 -3.07 -20.22 22.60
C PHE A 454 -4.08 -21.21 22.03
N VAL A 455 -3.64 -22.01 21.06
CA VAL A 455 -4.50 -22.94 20.33
C VAL A 455 -4.19 -24.38 20.75
N TYR A 456 -5.18 -25.08 21.31
CA TYR A 456 -5.04 -26.48 21.68
C TYR A 456 -5.07 -27.40 20.46
N ASN A 457 -4.54 -28.62 20.62
CA ASN A 457 -4.57 -29.65 19.60
C ASN A 457 -5.99 -29.87 19.05
N GLY A 458 -6.12 -29.83 17.73
CA GLY A 458 -7.39 -29.85 17.03
C GLY A 458 -7.23 -29.55 15.54
N SER A 459 -8.35 -29.62 14.82
CA SER A 459 -8.43 -29.30 13.41
C SER A 459 -9.40 -28.12 13.23
N TYR A 460 -8.91 -27.02 12.68
CA TYR A 460 -9.60 -25.73 12.58
C TYR A 460 -9.77 -25.37 11.10
N ASN A 461 -11.03 -25.27 10.65
CA ASN A 461 -11.37 -24.93 9.27
C ASN A 461 -11.78 -23.45 9.18
N GLU A 462 -10.82 -22.57 8.99
CA GLU A 462 -11.03 -21.12 8.96
C GLU A 462 -9.92 -20.42 8.17
N ASN A 463 -10.25 -19.25 7.63
CA ASN A 463 -9.26 -18.33 7.07
C ASN A 463 -8.85 -17.38 8.18
N LEU A 464 -7.55 -17.13 8.30
CA LEU A 464 -7.02 -16.29 9.37
C LEU A 464 -6.56 -14.96 8.80
N ILE A 465 -7.00 -13.89 9.44
CA ILE A 465 -6.73 -12.52 9.10
C ILE A 465 -6.33 -11.81 10.39
N LEU A 466 -5.07 -11.37 10.44
CA LEU A 466 -4.53 -10.56 11.53
C LEU A 466 -4.14 -9.20 10.96
N ILE A 467 -4.98 -8.20 11.23
CA ILE A 467 -4.85 -6.83 10.75
C ILE A 467 -4.82 -5.91 11.97
N ASP A 468 -3.84 -4.99 11.99
CA ASP A 468 -3.71 -3.90 12.96
C ASP A 468 -3.67 -4.33 14.43
N ARG A 469 -3.22 -5.56 14.73
CA ARG A 469 -3.04 -6.05 16.10
C ARG A 469 -1.82 -6.95 16.24
N ASP A 470 -0.93 -6.61 17.15
CA ASP A 470 0.29 -7.38 17.43
C ASP A 470 -0.07 -8.53 18.39
N VAL A 471 -0.61 -9.62 17.87
CA VAL A 471 -1.09 -10.77 18.66
C VAL A 471 -0.33 -12.03 18.29
N ASP A 472 0.26 -12.69 19.28
CA ASP A 472 1.00 -13.92 19.07
C ASP A 472 0.02 -15.10 18.96
N ILE A 473 0.24 -15.98 17.98
CA ILE A 473 -0.58 -17.18 17.76
C ILE A 473 0.27 -18.42 18.00
N ILE A 474 0.02 -19.07 19.13
CA ILE A 474 0.85 -20.17 19.62
C ILE A 474 0.03 -21.46 19.69
N GLY A 475 0.38 -22.42 18.85
CA GLY A 475 -0.17 -23.77 18.91
C GLY A 475 0.47 -24.61 20.01
N GLU A 476 -0.34 -25.44 20.66
CA GLU A 476 0.10 -26.41 21.68
C GLU A 476 1.18 -27.37 21.14
N SER A 477 1.09 -27.72 19.86
CA SER A 477 2.06 -28.54 19.17
C SER A 477 1.88 -28.44 17.67
N ARG A 478 3.00 -28.29 16.94
CA ARG A 478 3.00 -28.26 15.47
C ARG A 478 2.32 -29.46 14.83
N ASP A 479 2.41 -30.64 15.46
CA ASP A 479 1.83 -31.88 14.93
C ASP A 479 0.37 -32.10 15.37
N GLY A 480 -0.13 -31.30 16.30
CA GLY A 480 -1.45 -31.47 16.89
C GLY A 480 -2.44 -30.35 16.59
N VAL A 481 -1.97 -29.16 16.21
CA VAL A 481 -2.81 -28.03 15.79
C VAL A 481 -2.79 -27.89 14.27
N GLU A 482 -3.87 -28.28 13.61
CA GLU A 482 -4.02 -28.21 12.16
C GLU A 482 -5.00 -27.11 11.77
N VAL A 483 -4.55 -26.10 11.03
CA VAL A 483 -5.38 -25.02 10.49
C VAL A 483 -5.43 -25.16 8.98
N TYR A 484 -6.64 -25.12 8.41
CA TYR A 484 -6.86 -25.21 6.97
C TYR A 484 -8.05 -24.36 6.56
N GLY A 485 -8.11 -23.98 5.28
CA GLY A 485 -9.18 -23.15 4.76
C GLY A 485 -9.09 -23.00 3.24
N GLU A 486 -10.01 -22.23 2.67
CA GLU A 486 -10.02 -21.92 1.23
C GLU A 486 -9.11 -20.73 0.86
N GLY A 487 -8.71 -19.93 1.85
CA GLY A 487 -7.89 -18.72 1.72
C GLY A 487 -6.44 -18.94 2.11
N MET A 488 -5.97 -18.15 3.07
CA MET A 488 -4.59 -18.11 3.58
C MET A 488 -4.58 -17.60 5.03
N PHE A 489 -3.43 -17.66 5.71
CA PHE A 489 -3.19 -16.80 6.87
C PHE A 489 -2.59 -15.47 6.38
N TYR A 490 -3.40 -14.42 6.40
CA TYR A 490 -2.99 -13.06 6.04
C TYR A 490 -2.60 -12.25 7.30
N ILE A 491 -1.38 -11.72 7.33
CA ILE A 491 -0.84 -10.91 8.43
C ILE A 491 -0.39 -9.56 7.88
N SER A 492 -1.03 -8.51 8.39
CA SER A 492 -0.71 -7.10 8.13
C SER A 492 -0.47 -6.33 9.45
N ALA A 493 -0.09 -7.05 10.52
CA ALA A 493 0.30 -6.50 11.80
C ALA A 493 1.77 -6.83 12.11
N SER A 494 2.46 -5.92 12.81
CA SER A 494 3.88 -6.07 13.15
C SER A 494 4.03 -6.79 14.50
N GLY A 495 5.24 -7.20 14.87
CA GLY A 495 5.48 -7.73 16.23
C GLY A 495 4.72 -9.02 16.56
N VAL A 496 4.41 -9.84 15.55
CA VAL A 496 3.63 -11.08 15.69
C VAL A 496 4.54 -12.29 15.71
N GLU A 497 4.35 -13.18 16.68
CA GLU A 497 4.89 -14.54 16.68
C GLU A 497 3.82 -15.55 16.22
N LEU A 498 4.16 -16.37 15.22
CA LEU A 498 3.38 -17.49 14.77
C LEU A 498 4.16 -18.78 15.05
N HIS A 499 3.70 -19.57 16.02
CA HIS A 499 4.43 -20.73 16.51
C HIS A 499 3.61 -22.00 16.58
N GLY A 500 4.22 -23.14 16.24
CA GLY A 500 3.71 -24.46 16.65
C GLY A 500 2.39 -24.87 15.97
N LEU A 501 2.17 -24.45 14.72
CA LEU A 501 0.97 -24.79 13.93
C LEU A 501 1.32 -25.63 12.70
N THR A 502 0.42 -26.53 12.30
CA THR A 502 0.37 -27.06 10.92
C THR A 502 -0.60 -26.22 10.11
N LEU A 503 -0.12 -25.55 9.06
CA LEU A 503 -0.95 -24.76 8.14
C LEU A 503 -1.15 -25.49 6.82
N ARG A 504 -2.39 -25.51 6.32
CA ARG A 504 -2.74 -26.13 5.04
C ARG A 504 -3.70 -25.29 4.23
N PHE A 505 -3.13 -24.36 3.46
CA PHE A 505 -3.88 -23.53 2.55
C PHE A 505 -3.57 -23.85 1.07
N PRO A 506 -4.50 -23.56 0.14
CA PRO A 506 -4.35 -23.92 -1.28
C PRO A 506 -3.36 -23.05 -2.05
N TYR A 507 -3.14 -21.80 -1.64
CA TYR A 507 -2.30 -20.85 -2.39
C TYR A 507 -1.10 -20.35 -1.59
N PHE A 508 -1.32 -19.84 -0.39
CA PHE A 508 -0.22 -19.47 0.50
C PHE A 508 -0.58 -19.88 1.91
N ASP A 509 0.37 -20.44 2.65
CA ASP A 509 0.12 -20.75 4.05
C ASP A 509 0.14 -19.47 4.89
N VAL A 510 1.16 -18.63 4.67
CA VAL A 510 1.32 -17.33 5.35
C VAL A 510 1.63 -16.23 4.33
N VAL A 511 0.93 -15.11 4.42
CA VAL A 511 1.24 -13.86 3.72
C VAL A 511 1.56 -12.79 4.74
N LEU A 512 2.73 -12.18 4.58
CA LEU A 512 3.22 -11.05 5.35
C LEU A 512 3.19 -9.82 4.44
N ASP A 513 2.33 -8.85 4.73
CA ASP A 513 2.17 -7.64 3.92
C ASP A 513 2.44 -6.36 4.72
N LYS A 514 3.45 -5.59 4.31
CA LYS A 514 3.86 -4.32 4.95
C LYS A 514 4.11 -4.44 6.46
N VAL A 515 4.62 -5.58 6.92
CA VAL A 515 4.86 -5.85 8.35
C VAL A 515 6.33 -5.74 8.73
N SER A 516 6.56 -5.59 10.04
CA SER A 516 7.89 -5.66 10.63
C SER A 516 7.91 -6.49 11.91
N ASN A 517 9.07 -7.07 12.25
CA ASN A 517 9.25 -7.84 13.49
C ASN A 517 8.30 -9.06 13.59
N VAL A 518 8.10 -9.80 12.49
CA VAL A 518 7.25 -11.00 12.49
C VAL A 518 8.11 -12.26 12.50
N GLU A 519 7.74 -13.21 13.34
CA GLU A 519 8.37 -14.53 13.44
C GLU A 519 7.40 -15.63 13.04
N VAL A 520 7.84 -16.51 12.14
CA VAL A 520 7.15 -17.77 11.81
C VAL A 520 8.07 -18.90 12.23
N SER A 521 7.81 -19.52 13.37
CA SER A 521 8.72 -20.50 13.97
C SER A 521 8.09 -21.83 14.36
N GLY A 522 8.83 -22.92 14.23
CA GLY A 522 8.39 -24.25 14.67
C GLY A 522 7.12 -24.77 13.99
N CYS A 523 6.66 -24.16 12.90
CA CYS A 523 5.45 -24.53 12.17
C CYS A 523 5.71 -25.65 11.15
N LYS A 524 4.62 -26.23 10.67
CA LYS A 524 4.61 -27.16 9.54
C LYS A 524 3.75 -26.58 8.41
N LEU A 525 4.37 -26.28 7.28
CA LEU A 525 3.73 -25.62 6.14
C LEU A 525 3.45 -26.62 5.00
N SER A 526 2.34 -26.44 4.30
CA SER A 526 1.71 -27.43 3.43
C SER A 526 2.35 -27.55 2.05
N LYS A 527 2.42 -28.80 1.57
CA LYS A 527 2.84 -29.12 0.20
C LYS A 527 1.93 -28.63 -0.92
N ARG A 528 0.72 -28.14 -0.61
CA ARG A 528 -0.31 -27.80 -1.60
C ARG A 528 -0.30 -26.35 -2.06
N ALA A 529 0.44 -25.47 -1.38
CA ALA A 529 0.46 -24.04 -1.68
C ALA A 529 1.16 -23.71 -3.02
N LEU A 530 1.06 -22.46 -3.49
CA LEU A 530 1.80 -21.78 -4.57
C LEU A 530 3.07 -21.04 -4.09
N ALA A 531 3.09 -20.55 -2.84
CA ALA A 531 4.30 -20.40 -2.00
C ALA A 531 3.92 -20.67 -0.52
N ASN A 532 4.81 -21.16 0.33
CA ASN A 532 4.44 -21.39 1.74
C ASN A 532 4.39 -20.07 2.53
N VAL A 533 5.46 -19.28 2.43
CA VAL A 533 5.53 -17.93 3.02
C VAL A 533 5.76 -16.92 1.90
N PHE A 534 4.85 -15.95 1.78
CA PHE A 534 4.97 -14.84 0.85
C PHE A 534 5.18 -13.54 1.62
N ILE A 535 6.23 -12.80 1.29
CA ILE A 535 6.69 -11.60 2.00
C ILE A 535 6.63 -10.42 1.04
N ALA A 536 5.67 -9.53 1.25
CA ALA A 536 5.45 -8.34 0.46
C ALA A 536 5.81 -7.09 1.27
N ASN A 537 6.74 -6.27 0.76
CA ASN A 537 7.13 -4.98 1.37
C ASN A 537 7.40 -5.03 2.89
N SER A 538 7.94 -6.14 3.39
CA SER A 538 8.11 -6.38 4.83
C SER A 538 9.59 -6.48 5.20
N THR A 539 9.93 -6.18 6.46
CA THR A 539 11.31 -6.17 6.95
C THR A 539 11.42 -6.73 8.36
N ASN A 540 12.63 -7.10 8.80
CA ASN A 540 12.86 -7.79 10.08
C ASN A 540 11.93 -9.00 10.30
N ILE A 541 12.01 -9.96 9.37
CA ILE A 541 11.21 -11.18 9.38
C ILE A 541 12.09 -12.36 9.76
N THR A 542 11.61 -13.23 10.64
CA THR A 542 12.29 -14.47 11.02
C THR A 542 11.43 -15.66 10.60
N ILE A 543 12.02 -16.62 9.88
CA ILE A 543 11.41 -17.88 9.49
C ILE A 543 12.34 -18.98 9.99
N GLU A 544 12.01 -19.61 11.12
CA GLU A 544 12.94 -20.52 11.79
C GLU A 544 12.34 -21.85 12.26
N ASP A 545 13.16 -22.90 12.25
CA ASP A 545 12.81 -24.23 12.78
C ASP A 545 11.51 -24.85 12.17
N ASN A 546 11.13 -24.44 10.95
CA ASN A 546 9.92 -24.94 10.29
C ASN A 546 10.16 -26.20 9.46
N ILE A 547 9.11 -27.01 9.29
CA ILE A 547 9.04 -28.08 8.28
C ILE A 547 8.19 -27.56 7.12
N ILE A 548 8.80 -27.29 5.98
CA ILE A 548 8.12 -26.68 4.83
C ILE A 548 7.98 -27.74 3.75
N GLU A 549 6.86 -28.43 3.65
CA GLU A 549 6.76 -29.68 2.84
C GLU A 549 6.68 -29.43 1.32
N ARG A 550 7.64 -28.77 0.65
CA ARG A 550 7.48 -28.38 -0.77
C ARG A 550 8.73 -28.48 -1.63
N TYR A 551 8.54 -28.81 -2.91
CA TYR A 551 9.60 -28.92 -3.92
C TYR A 551 9.80 -27.65 -4.79
N ASP A 552 8.76 -26.84 -5.02
CA ASP A 552 8.83 -25.60 -5.82
C ASP A 552 9.12 -24.37 -4.93
N PHE A 553 8.54 -23.19 -5.16
CA PHE A 553 8.76 -22.01 -4.33
C PHE A 553 8.19 -22.18 -2.90
N SER A 554 9.05 -22.05 -1.89
CA SER A 554 8.67 -22.14 -0.48
C SER A 554 8.59 -20.78 0.19
N ILE A 555 9.63 -19.96 0.04
CA ILE A 555 9.68 -18.61 0.62
C ILE A 555 9.94 -17.64 -0.52
N VAL A 556 9.08 -16.65 -0.67
CA VAL A 556 9.17 -15.66 -1.74
C VAL A 556 9.08 -14.27 -1.14
N SER A 557 10.09 -13.43 -1.37
CA SER A 557 10.09 -12.02 -0.97
C SER A 557 10.20 -11.11 -2.19
N ILE A 558 9.27 -10.15 -2.28
CA ILE A 558 9.20 -9.18 -3.38
C ILE A 558 8.79 -7.81 -2.80
N PRO A 559 9.34 -6.68 -3.28
CA PRO A 559 8.93 -5.33 -2.87
C PRO A 559 7.62 -4.92 -3.55
N LEU A 560 6.58 -5.74 -3.41
CA LEU A 560 5.28 -5.58 -4.05
C LEU A 560 4.28 -4.96 -3.08
N ASP A 561 3.52 -3.99 -3.58
CA ASP A 561 2.33 -3.47 -2.89
C ASP A 561 1.11 -4.29 -3.31
N ILE A 562 0.68 -5.22 -2.45
CA ILE A 562 -0.40 -6.17 -2.76
C ILE A 562 -1.69 -5.42 -3.13
N GLU A 563 -1.96 -4.26 -2.52
CA GLU A 563 -3.14 -3.44 -2.78
C GLU A 563 -3.21 -2.90 -4.22
N LYS A 564 -2.07 -2.79 -4.92
CA LYS A 564 -2.04 -2.32 -6.33
C LYS A 564 -2.36 -3.42 -7.34
N LEU A 565 -2.43 -4.68 -6.91
CA LEU A 565 -2.89 -5.79 -7.74
C LEU A 565 -4.41 -5.78 -7.76
N SER A 566 -5.00 -4.91 -8.58
CA SER A 566 -6.46 -4.68 -8.66
C SER A 566 -7.31 -5.89 -9.11
N GLN A 567 -6.73 -7.10 -9.17
CA GLN A 567 -7.41 -8.40 -9.18
C GLN A 567 -6.35 -9.50 -8.92
N GLY A 568 -6.51 -10.23 -7.80
CA GLY A 568 -6.01 -11.61 -7.61
C GLY A 568 -4.52 -11.80 -7.30
N LEU A 569 -4.19 -11.94 -6.01
CA LEU A 569 -3.02 -12.72 -5.53
C LEU A 569 -2.96 -14.13 -6.15
N TYR A 570 -4.10 -14.64 -6.65
CA TYR A 570 -4.27 -15.96 -7.26
C TYR A 570 -3.68 -16.08 -8.68
N ASP A 571 -3.48 -14.97 -9.39
CA ASP A 571 -2.97 -14.94 -10.77
C ASP A 571 -1.49 -14.51 -10.86
N LEU A 572 -0.79 -14.48 -9.71
CA LEU A 572 0.60 -14.04 -9.62
C LEU A 572 1.53 -14.92 -10.47
N ASN A 573 1.89 -14.43 -11.65
CA ASN A 573 2.95 -15.00 -12.45
C ASN A 573 4.25 -14.23 -12.18
N ILE A 574 5.26 -14.89 -11.60
CA ILE A 574 6.58 -14.30 -11.28
C ILE A 574 7.19 -13.59 -12.51
N SER A 575 6.94 -14.10 -13.72
CA SER A 575 7.42 -13.47 -14.96
C SER A 575 6.73 -12.14 -15.33
N MET A 576 5.53 -11.86 -14.80
CA MET A 576 4.89 -10.54 -14.92
C MET A 576 5.46 -9.52 -13.94
N LEU A 577 5.87 -9.94 -12.73
CA LEU A 577 6.42 -9.05 -11.71
C LEU A 577 7.77 -8.46 -12.11
N ILE A 578 8.65 -9.28 -12.69
CA ILE A 578 10.01 -8.89 -13.09
C ILE A 578 10.00 -7.84 -14.23
N ASN A 579 8.93 -7.81 -15.05
CA ASN A 579 8.88 -6.98 -16.26
C ASN A 579 8.06 -5.68 -16.13
N SER A 580 7.46 -5.37 -14.97
CA SER A 580 6.41 -4.33 -14.89
C SER A 580 6.52 -3.32 -13.74
N LEU A 581 7.63 -3.30 -13.00
CA LEU A 581 7.79 -2.43 -11.84
C LEU A 581 9.15 -1.73 -11.90
N ASP A 582 9.21 -0.47 -11.44
CA ASP A 582 10.47 0.20 -11.09
C ASP A 582 10.97 -0.42 -9.78
N ILE A 583 11.58 -1.61 -9.90
CA ILE A 583 12.04 -2.42 -8.76
C ILE A 583 13.46 -1.98 -8.41
N GLN A 584 13.59 -1.19 -7.35
CA GLN A 584 14.88 -0.83 -6.76
C GLN A 584 15.13 -1.71 -5.53
N PRO A 585 16.37 -2.15 -5.28
CA PRO A 585 16.73 -2.87 -4.05
C PRO A 585 16.26 -2.14 -2.80
N ARG A 586 15.77 -2.88 -1.82
CA ARG A 586 15.32 -2.34 -0.52
C ARG A 586 16.00 -3.08 0.62
N ASP A 587 16.25 -2.34 1.70
CA ASP A 587 16.69 -2.91 2.97
C ASP A 587 15.55 -3.74 3.59
N THR A 588 15.57 -5.05 3.32
CA THR A 588 14.62 -6.03 3.88
C THR A 588 15.43 -7.05 4.67
N THR A 589 15.37 -7.04 5.99
CA THR A 589 16.16 -8.00 6.78
C THR A 589 15.34 -9.25 7.06
N ILE A 590 15.56 -10.33 6.31
CA ILE A 590 14.89 -11.63 6.51
C ILE A 590 15.91 -12.66 7.00
N LYS A 591 15.57 -13.38 8.06
CA LYS A 591 16.33 -14.51 8.60
C LYS A 591 15.59 -15.80 8.32
N ILE A 592 16.22 -16.71 7.58
CA ILE A 592 15.67 -18.02 7.23
C ILE A 592 16.62 -19.08 7.79
N ILE A 593 16.27 -19.67 8.94
CA ILE A 593 17.21 -20.45 9.75
C ILE A 593 16.65 -21.83 10.11
N ASN A 594 17.45 -22.89 9.98
CA ASN A 594 17.11 -24.25 10.43
C ASN A 594 15.81 -24.85 9.85
N ASN A 595 15.33 -24.38 8.70
CA ASN A 595 14.13 -24.95 8.06
C ASN A 595 14.48 -26.24 7.31
N THR A 596 13.57 -27.21 7.35
CA THR A 596 13.75 -28.52 6.69
C THR A 596 12.70 -28.76 5.62
N ASP A 597 13.06 -29.57 4.62
CA ASP A 597 12.25 -29.95 3.45
C ASP A 597 11.82 -28.78 2.56
N ALA A 598 12.41 -27.59 2.76
CA ALA A 598 12.06 -26.40 2.01
C ALA A 598 12.32 -26.57 0.50
N GLY A 599 11.50 -25.88 -0.28
CA GLY A 599 11.65 -25.76 -1.71
C GLY A 599 12.69 -24.70 -2.08
N VAL A 600 12.32 -23.81 -2.98
CA VAL A 600 13.14 -22.68 -3.42
C VAL A 600 12.86 -21.46 -2.54
N ILE A 601 13.92 -20.81 -2.07
CA ILE A 601 13.88 -19.47 -1.50
C ILE A 601 14.15 -18.48 -2.64
N CYS A 602 13.23 -17.55 -2.88
CA CYS A 602 13.35 -16.54 -3.93
C CYS A 602 13.28 -15.14 -3.31
N LEU A 603 14.38 -14.40 -3.39
CA LEU A 603 14.48 -13.02 -2.91
C LEU A 603 14.65 -12.10 -4.12
N VAL A 604 13.75 -11.13 -4.25
CA VAL A 604 13.75 -10.13 -5.33
C VAL A 604 13.88 -8.76 -4.70
N CYS A 605 14.88 -7.97 -5.09
CA CYS A 605 15.15 -6.63 -4.55
C CYS A 605 15.19 -6.58 -3.01
N SER A 606 15.85 -7.58 -2.43
CA SER A 606 15.84 -7.85 -0.99
C SER A 606 17.26 -8.00 -0.49
N ASP A 607 17.71 -7.01 0.30
CA ASP A 607 19.10 -6.90 0.73
C ASP A 607 19.28 -7.18 2.23
N LYS A 608 20.48 -7.67 2.62
CA LYS A 608 20.89 -7.90 4.03
C LYS A 608 20.14 -9.03 4.73
N ASN A 609 19.82 -10.09 4.00
CA ASN A 609 19.18 -11.29 4.53
C ASN A 609 20.19 -12.33 5.04
N GLU A 610 19.73 -13.24 5.89
CA GLU A 610 20.48 -14.39 6.38
C GLU A 610 19.76 -15.71 6.06
N ILE A 611 20.41 -16.63 5.34
CA ILE A 611 19.88 -17.97 5.02
C ILE A 611 20.85 -19.00 5.58
N LYS A 612 20.51 -19.65 6.70
CA LYS A 612 21.46 -20.50 7.44
C LYS A 612 20.90 -21.86 7.86
N ASN A 613 21.73 -22.90 7.74
CA ASN A 613 21.45 -24.25 8.28
C ASN A 613 20.15 -24.90 7.75
N ASN A 614 19.69 -24.53 6.55
CA ASN A 614 18.47 -25.08 5.99
C ASN A 614 18.74 -26.33 5.14
N THR A 615 17.75 -27.23 5.06
CA THR A 615 17.67 -28.25 4.00
C THR A 615 16.62 -27.80 3.00
N LEU A 616 17.06 -27.47 1.77
CA LEU A 616 16.21 -26.81 0.77
C LEU A 616 16.43 -27.33 -0.65
N SER A 617 15.62 -26.88 -1.60
CA SER A 617 15.73 -27.26 -3.03
C SER A 617 16.52 -26.23 -3.84
N GLY A 618 16.41 -24.92 -3.55
CA GLY A 618 17.22 -23.90 -4.23
C GLY A 618 17.16 -22.50 -3.62
N ILE A 619 18.03 -21.60 -4.11
CA ILE A 619 18.12 -20.20 -3.68
C ILE A 619 18.22 -19.29 -4.90
N PHE A 620 17.33 -18.31 -5.02
CA PHE A 620 17.28 -17.39 -6.15
C PHE A 620 17.45 -15.98 -5.63
N PHE A 621 18.49 -15.29 -6.07
CA PHE A 621 18.71 -13.87 -5.83
C PHE A 621 18.55 -13.10 -7.13
N ILE A 622 17.62 -12.16 -7.13
CA ILE A 622 17.36 -11.24 -8.24
C ILE A 622 17.44 -9.84 -7.67
N ASP A 623 18.39 -9.03 -8.13
CA ASP A 623 18.61 -7.66 -7.63
C ASP A 623 18.76 -7.61 -6.09
N SER A 624 19.32 -8.65 -5.48
CA SER A 624 19.34 -8.90 -4.04
C SER A 624 20.76 -9.06 -3.54
N SER A 625 21.24 -8.05 -2.85
CA SER A 625 22.65 -7.84 -2.51
C SER A 625 22.91 -7.90 -1.00
N SER A 626 24.18 -8.02 -0.62
CA SER A 626 24.61 -8.01 0.79
C SER A 626 24.01 -9.13 1.66
N ASN A 627 23.64 -10.27 1.07
CA ASN A 627 23.04 -11.39 1.77
C ASN A 627 24.10 -12.36 2.31
N VAL A 628 23.74 -13.13 3.35
CA VAL A 628 24.57 -14.17 3.96
C VAL A 628 23.90 -15.53 3.78
N VAL A 629 24.57 -16.47 3.12
CA VAL A 629 24.09 -17.83 2.85
C VAL A 629 25.11 -18.83 3.40
N GLU A 630 24.80 -19.52 4.49
CA GLU A 630 25.77 -20.37 5.18
C GLU A 630 25.23 -21.74 5.62
N ASN A 631 26.02 -22.80 5.46
CA ASN A 631 25.73 -24.14 5.99
C ASN A 631 24.42 -24.77 5.50
N ASN A 632 23.93 -24.42 4.30
CA ASN A 632 22.71 -25.00 3.74
C ASN A 632 23.00 -26.29 2.95
N SER A 633 22.06 -27.23 2.99
CA SER A 633 22.05 -28.45 2.16
C SER A 633 21.00 -28.33 1.08
N ILE A 634 21.42 -28.21 -0.17
CA ILE A 634 20.58 -27.99 -1.35
C ILE A 634 20.44 -29.31 -2.12
N ASN A 635 19.21 -29.81 -2.27
CA ASN A 635 18.92 -31.10 -2.88
C ASN A 635 18.19 -30.94 -4.22
N ASN A 636 18.73 -31.52 -5.29
CA ASN A 636 18.19 -31.57 -6.66
C ASN A 636 17.93 -30.23 -7.36
N GLY A 637 18.16 -29.08 -6.72
CA GLY A 637 18.12 -27.77 -7.36
C GLY A 637 19.47 -27.07 -7.40
N GLY A 638 19.54 -25.82 -6.97
CA GLY A 638 20.78 -25.04 -6.97
C GLY A 638 20.56 -23.57 -6.60
N MET A 639 21.61 -22.77 -6.75
CA MET A 639 21.58 -21.33 -6.53
C MET A 639 21.61 -20.57 -7.87
N PHE A 640 20.84 -19.50 -7.98
CA PHE A 640 20.80 -18.61 -9.16
C PHE A 640 20.97 -17.16 -8.72
N VAL A 641 21.81 -16.39 -9.42
CA VAL A 641 22.22 -15.05 -8.97
C VAL A 641 22.22 -14.07 -10.13
N TYR A 642 21.25 -13.16 -10.14
CA TYR A 642 21.12 -12.14 -11.18
C TYR A 642 21.19 -10.73 -10.58
N ASN A 643 22.08 -9.89 -11.12
CA ASN A 643 22.27 -8.50 -10.71
C ASN A 643 22.39 -8.28 -9.20
N SER A 644 23.07 -9.22 -8.53
CA SER A 644 23.09 -9.35 -7.08
C SER A 644 24.54 -9.42 -6.61
N TYR A 645 24.95 -8.51 -5.74
CA TYR A 645 26.36 -8.31 -5.38
C TYR A 645 26.59 -8.29 -3.86
N ASN A 646 27.84 -8.32 -3.44
CA ASN A 646 28.31 -8.32 -2.06
C ASN A 646 27.72 -9.46 -1.20
N ASN A 647 27.43 -10.62 -1.79
CA ASN A 647 26.83 -11.74 -1.08
C ASN A 647 27.92 -12.64 -0.47
N ARG A 648 27.76 -13.03 0.79
CA ARG A 648 28.64 -14.01 1.44
C ARG A 648 28.00 -15.40 1.38
N VAL A 649 28.56 -16.29 0.58
CA VAL A 649 28.05 -17.65 0.38
C VAL A 649 29.12 -18.66 0.77
N GLU A 650 28.96 -19.33 1.92
CA GLU A 650 29.99 -20.20 2.49
C GLU A 650 29.44 -21.52 3.02
N ASN A 651 30.22 -22.61 2.90
CA ASN A 651 29.90 -23.92 3.48
C ASN A 651 28.53 -24.51 3.07
N ASN A 652 28.04 -24.15 1.88
CA ASN A 652 26.81 -24.72 1.34
C ASN A 652 27.12 -25.94 0.48
N SER A 653 26.23 -26.92 0.46
CA SER A 653 26.38 -28.11 -0.38
C SER A 653 25.20 -28.28 -1.32
N ILE A 654 25.47 -28.81 -2.51
CA ILE A 654 24.53 -29.13 -3.58
C ILE A 654 24.69 -30.62 -3.84
N ASN A 655 23.64 -31.41 -3.57
CA ASN A 655 23.67 -32.88 -3.71
C ASN A 655 24.87 -33.53 -2.99
N GLY A 656 25.28 -32.96 -1.85
CA GLY A 656 26.41 -33.44 -1.04
C GLY A 656 27.81 -33.05 -1.54
N LYS A 657 27.93 -32.17 -2.54
CA LYS A 657 29.19 -31.54 -2.99
C LYS A 657 29.18 -30.05 -2.69
N ASP A 658 30.34 -29.41 -2.57
CA ASP A 658 30.41 -27.98 -2.23
C ASP A 658 29.81 -27.07 -3.33
N LEU A 659 29.02 -26.08 -2.93
CA LEU A 659 28.66 -24.95 -3.79
C LEU A 659 29.84 -23.98 -3.84
N ILE A 660 30.42 -23.78 -5.01
CA ILE A 660 31.51 -22.84 -5.21
C ILE A 660 30.93 -21.51 -5.68
N TYR A 661 30.89 -20.53 -4.78
CA TYR A 661 30.52 -19.15 -5.09
C TYR A 661 31.75 -18.26 -4.95
N LEU A 662 32.13 -17.57 -6.02
CA LEU A 662 33.19 -16.57 -6.00
C LEU A 662 32.61 -15.22 -6.43
N GLU A 663 32.96 -14.18 -5.68
CA GLU A 663 32.59 -12.81 -5.98
C GLU A 663 33.80 -11.87 -5.81
N ASP A 664 34.02 -10.96 -6.76
CA ASP A 664 35.15 -10.01 -6.76
C ASP A 664 36.54 -10.67 -6.67
N GLU A 665 36.65 -11.93 -7.13
CA GLU A 665 37.87 -12.72 -7.06
C GLU A 665 38.63 -12.77 -8.38
N SER A 666 39.94 -13.00 -8.29
CA SER A 666 40.77 -13.11 -9.50
C SER A 666 41.84 -14.21 -9.47
N GLY A 667 42.15 -14.77 -10.64
CA GLY A 667 43.32 -15.65 -10.85
C GLY A 667 43.24 -17.02 -10.18
N LYS A 668 42.04 -17.58 -9.99
CA LYS A 668 41.81 -18.87 -9.32
C LYS A 668 41.48 -19.98 -10.32
N ALA A 669 41.81 -21.22 -9.94
CA ALA A 669 41.38 -22.42 -10.64
C ALA A 669 40.46 -23.25 -9.74
N ILE A 670 39.34 -23.71 -10.29
CA ILE A 670 38.33 -24.54 -9.62
C ILE A 670 38.41 -25.95 -10.23
N GLU A 671 38.75 -26.94 -9.39
CA GLU A 671 38.97 -28.33 -9.82
C GLU A 671 38.10 -29.35 -9.07
N GLU A 672 37.33 -28.89 -8.09
CA GLU A 672 36.36 -29.68 -7.34
C GLU A 672 35.15 -28.82 -6.96
N GLY A 673 33.96 -29.42 -6.93
CA GLY A 673 32.72 -28.71 -6.64
C GLY A 673 31.46 -29.42 -7.16
N GLY A 674 30.31 -28.98 -6.67
CA GLY A 674 28.98 -29.34 -7.13
C GLY A 674 28.49 -28.38 -8.20
N GLN A 675 28.08 -27.17 -7.81
CA GLN A 675 27.72 -26.07 -8.71
C GLN A 675 28.77 -24.96 -8.58
N VAL A 676 29.02 -24.21 -9.67
CA VAL A 676 29.94 -23.06 -9.66
C VAL A 676 29.21 -21.78 -10.07
N ILE A 677 29.36 -20.72 -9.30
CA ILE A 677 28.81 -19.39 -9.58
C ILE A 677 29.93 -18.35 -9.43
N LEU A 678 30.15 -17.57 -10.49
CA LEU A 678 31.13 -16.50 -10.55
C LEU A 678 30.40 -15.17 -10.75
N VAL A 679 30.62 -14.22 -9.85
CA VAL A 679 30.01 -12.87 -9.90
C VAL A 679 31.15 -11.85 -9.90
N ASN A 680 31.20 -10.97 -10.89
CA ASN A 680 32.23 -9.92 -10.99
C ASN A 680 33.68 -10.44 -10.81
N CYS A 681 33.96 -11.62 -11.33
CA CYS A 681 35.28 -12.26 -11.20
C CYS A 681 36.16 -11.99 -12.42
N SER A 682 37.46 -12.21 -12.28
CA SER A 682 38.40 -12.15 -13.40
C SER A 682 39.42 -13.28 -13.43
N ASP A 683 39.85 -13.71 -14.61
CA ASP A 683 40.93 -14.72 -14.77
C ASP A 683 40.64 -16.05 -14.04
N ILE A 684 39.39 -16.53 -14.04
CA ILE A 684 38.98 -17.78 -13.37
C ILE A 684 38.95 -18.95 -14.36
N ALA A 685 39.49 -20.09 -13.95
CA ALA A 685 39.46 -21.34 -14.73
C ALA A 685 38.71 -22.46 -13.99
N VAL A 686 37.57 -22.89 -14.51
CA VAL A 686 36.82 -24.07 -14.05
C VAL A 686 37.23 -25.27 -14.89
N ARG A 687 37.68 -26.36 -14.26
CA ARG A 687 38.16 -27.53 -15.02
C ARG A 687 37.94 -28.86 -14.33
N ASN A 688 37.76 -29.92 -15.12
CA ASN A 688 37.70 -31.31 -14.65
C ASN A 688 36.56 -31.59 -13.64
N LEU A 689 35.46 -30.83 -13.70
CA LEU A 689 34.31 -31.03 -12.82
C LEU A 689 33.36 -32.08 -13.37
N ASN A 690 32.62 -32.73 -12.46
CA ASN A 690 31.49 -33.59 -12.80
C ASN A 690 30.27 -33.11 -12.02
N ILE A 691 29.36 -32.45 -12.73
CA ILE A 691 28.20 -31.76 -12.18
C ILE A 691 26.93 -32.46 -12.63
N SER A 692 26.02 -32.75 -11.70
CA SER A 692 24.76 -33.37 -12.06
C SER A 692 23.59 -33.03 -11.13
N ASN A 693 22.37 -33.17 -11.69
CA ASN A 693 21.09 -32.96 -10.99
C ASN A 693 20.93 -31.53 -10.46
N ILE A 694 21.05 -30.54 -11.35
CA ILE A 694 20.96 -29.11 -11.03
C ILE A 694 19.75 -28.49 -11.75
N PHE A 695 18.73 -28.05 -11.01
CA PHE A 695 17.52 -27.47 -11.61
C PHE A 695 17.73 -26.08 -12.25
N VAL A 696 18.87 -25.44 -11.99
CA VAL A 696 19.29 -24.13 -12.53
C VAL A 696 20.48 -24.30 -13.50
N SER A 697 21.45 -23.38 -13.49
CA SER A 697 22.74 -23.42 -14.16
C SER A 697 23.77 -24.27 -13.41
N ALA A 698 24.43 -25.22 -14.06
CA ALA A 698 25.53 -25.98 -13.43
C ALA A 698 26.79 -25.12 -13.23
N VAL A 699 27.10 -24.26 -14.20
CA VAL A 699 28.07 -23.17 -14.05
C VAL A 699 27.41 -21.85 -14.45
N GLU A 700 27.51 -20.85 -13.60
CA GLU A 700 27.01 -19.49 -13.83
C GLU A 700 28.17 -18.49 -13.80
N ILE A 701 28.25 -17.65 -14.82
CA ILE A 701 29.28 -16.62 -14.99
C ILE A 701 28.55 -15.30 -15.24
N PHE A 702 28.49 -14.46 -14.21
CA PHE A 702 27.77 -13.20 -14.23
C PHE A 702 28.76 -12.03 -14.09
N ASP A 703 28.64 -11.03 -14.97
CA ASP A 703 29.44 -9.79 -14.99
C ASP A 703 30.96 -10.01 -14.84
N SER A 704 31.49 -11.11 -15.39
CA SER A 704 32.89 -11.53 -15.17
C SER A 704 33.72 -11.40 -16.45
N ILE A 705 35.05 -11.37 -16.30
CA ILE A 705 35.99 -11.13 -17.41
C ILE A 705 37.06 -12.22 -17.49
N ASN A 706 37.36 -12.71 -18.68
CA ASN A 706 38.42 -13.70 -18.92
C ASN A 706 38.23 -14.98 -18.07
N CYS A 707 36.99 -15.44 -17.99
CA CYS A 707 36.63 -16.66 -17.28
C CYS A 707 36.50 -17.84 -18.25
N SER A 708 36.71 -19.04 -17.74
CA SER A 708 36.77 -20.20 -18.62
C SER A 708 36.35 -21.51 -17.99
N VAL A 709 35.77 -22.39 -18.80
CA VAL A 709 35.28 -23.71 -18.41
C VAL A 709 35.81 -24.76 -19.37
N TYR A 710 36.56 -25.74 -18.85
CA TYR A 710 37.21 -26.77 -19.65
C TYR A 710 36.97 -28.17 -19.09
N ASP A 711 36.99 -29.18 -19.95
CA ASP A 711 37.07 -30.60 -19.55
C ASP A 711 36.03 -30.97 -18.47
N THR A 712 34.83 -30.39 -18.54
CA THR A 712 33.80 -30.52 -17.51
C THR A 712 32.63 -31.35 -18.02
N ASP A 713 32.19 -32.33 -17.21
CA ASP A 713 31.07 -33.21 -17.51
C ASP A 713 29.82 -32.72 -16.76
N ILE A 714 28.78 -32.32 -17.50
CA ILE A 714 27.52 -31.81 -16.96
C ILE A 714 26.36 -32.71 -17.41
N SER A 715 25.54 -33.17 -16.46
CA SER A 715 24.37 -34.01 -16.78
C SER A 715 23.13 -33.67 -15.95
N TYR A 716 21.93 -33.82 -16.52
CA TYR A 716 20.67 -33.59 -15.81
C TYR A 716 20.58 -32.20 -15.18
N ALA A 717 20.90 -31.17 -15.97
CA ALA A 717 20.82 -29.77 -15.58
C ALA A 717 19.81 -29.01 -16.47
N ASN A 718 19.15 -27.99 -15.94
CA ASN A 718 18.27 -27.15 -16.77
C ASN A 718 19.12 -26.28 -17.72
N ILE A 719 20.19 -25.67 -17.21
CA ILE A 719 21.20 -24.98 -18.01
C ILE A 719 22.58 -25.57 -17.68
N GLY A 720 23.36 -25.96 -18.68
CA GLY A 720 24.72 -26.44 -18.50
C GLY A 720 25.63 -25.30 -18.05
N ILE A 721 25.87 -24.33 -18.93
CA ILE A 721 26.63 -23.12 -18.61
C ILE A 721 25.82 -21.89 -18.99
N LEU A 722 25.70 -20.96 -18.05
CA LEU A 722 25.04 -19.67 -18.23
C LEU A 722 26.07 -18.55 -18.08
N SER A 723 26.30 -17.78 -19.14
CA SER A 723 27.15 -16.59 -19.10
C SER A 723 26.29 -15.36 -19.38
N ILE A 724 26.28 -14.40 -18.46
CA ILE A 724 25.47 -13.18 -18.53
C ILE A 724 26.36 -11.96 -18.30
N LYS A 725 26.24 -10.92 -19.14
CA LYS A 725 27.00 -9.66 -19.04
C LYS A 725 28.53 -9.82 -18.93
N SER A 726 29.05 -10.96 -19.36
CA SER A 726 30.45 -11.34 -19.18
C SER A 726 31.25 -11.18 -20.47
N ARG A 727 32.58 -11.05 -20.34
CA ARG A 727 33.48 -10.79 -21.46
C ARG A 727 34.67 -11.76 -21.49
N ASP A 728 35.16 -12.06 -22.69
CA ASP A 728 36.31 -12.95 -22.91
C ASP A 728 36.08 -14.35 -22.30
N THR A 729 34.87 -14.91 -22.45
CA THR A 729 34.50 -16.19 -21.85
C THR A 729 34.84 -17.36 -22.78
N THR A 730 35.62 -18.35 -22.30
CA THR A 730 35.95 -19.57 -23.08
C THR A 730 35.32 -20.82 -22.49
N ILE A 731 34.55 -21.57 -23.29
CA ILE A 731 33.94 -22.84 -22.91
C ILE A 731 34.42 -23.92 -23.88
N ALA A 732 35.24 -24.86 -23.41
CA ALA A 732 35.84 -25.84 -24.30
C ALA A 732 35.89 -27.27 -23.76
N ASN A 733 35.98 -28.24 -24.68
CA ASN A 733 36.23 -29.67 -24.39
C ASN A 733 35.30 -30.29 -23.32
N SER A 734 34.09 -29.76 -23.16
CA SER A 734 33.16 -30.18 -22.10
C SER A 734 32.05 -31.07 -22.65
N ASN A 735 31.52 -31.97 -21.81
CA ASN A 735 30.43 -32.88 -22.15
C ASN A 735 29.14 -32.45 -21.45
N PHE A 736 28.04 -32.51 -22.20
CA PHE A 736 26.72 -32.07 -21.78
C PHE A 736 25.72 -33.18 -22.13
N THR A 737 25.00 -33.72 -21.13
CA THR A 737 24.12 -34.89 -21.33
C THR A 737 22.75 -34.68 -20.67
N GLU A 738 21.66 -34.81 -21.42
CA GLU A 738 20.28 -34.76 -20.91
C GLU A 738 19.98 -33.45 -20.16
N ILE A 739 20.02 -32.32 -20.87
CA ILE A 739 19.91 -30.97 -20.28
C ILE A 739 18.86 -30.11 -20.99
N GLY A 740 18.34 -29.08 -20.33
CA GLY A 740 17.45 -28.12 -20.98
C GLY A 740 18.19 -27.32 -22.05
N PHE A 741 19.26 -26.64 -21.66
CA PHE A 741 20.13 -25.83 -22.50
C PHE A 741 21.60 -26.19 -22.27
N GLY A 742 22.38 -26.39 -23.34
CA GLY A 742 23.83 -26.62 -23.26
C GLY A 742 24.58 -25.41 -22.75
N VAL A 743 24.76 -24.43 -23.61
CA VAL A 743 25.43 -23.18 -23.28
C VAL A 743 24.53 -22.02 -23.66
N ILE A 744 24.34 -21.08 -22.74
CA ILE A 744 23.66 -19.82 -22.97
C ILE A 744 24.65 -18.68 -22.70
N SER A 745 24.81 -17.78 -23.66
CA SER A 745 25.49 -16.49 -23.51
C SER A 745 24.47 -15.37 -23.73
N MET A 746 24.30 -14.49 -22.75
CA MET A 746 23.36 -13.36 -22.79
C MET A 746 24.08 -12.04 -22.52
N ALA A 747 23.90 -11.05 -23.39
CA ALA A 747 24.56 -9.74 -23.32
C ALA A 747 26.09 -9.86 -23.11
N GLY A 748 26.71 -10.88 -23.71
CA GLY A 748 28.13 -11.14 -23.58
C GLY A 748 28.95 -10.41 -24.64
N ARG A 749 30.28 -10.42 -24.50
CA ARG A 749 31.22 -10.07 -25.58
C ARG A 749 32.35 -11.08 -25.62
N ASP A 750 32.78 -11.48 -26.81
CA ASP A 750 33.97 -12.32 -26.96
C ASP A 750 33.80 -13.69 -26.29
N THR A 751 32.68 -14.36 -26.57
CA THR A 751 32.40 -15.72 -26.08
C THR A 751 32.86 -16.77 -27.09
N ASP A 752 33.79 -17.63 -26.67
CA ASP A 752 34.36 -18.73 -27.45
C ASP A 752 33.84 -20.09 -26.94
N ILE A 753 33.09 -20.84 -27.77
CA ILE A 753 32.53 -22.17 -27.46
C ILE A 753 33.12 -23.21 -28.41
N ILE A 754 34.05 -24.04 -27.91
CA ILE A 754 34.97 -24.83 -28.75
C ILE A 754 34.97 -26.31 -28.39
N ASP A 755 34.81 -27.20 -29.37
CA ASP A 755 35.01 -28.65 -29.23
C ASP A 755 34.19 -29.33 -28.11
N ASN A 756 33.00 -28.80 -27.81
CA ASN A 756 32.10 -29.39 -26.80
C ASN A 756 31.22 -30.49 -27.40
N ASN A 757 30.81 -31.44 -26.56
CA ASN A 757 29.91 -32.53 -26.93
C ASN A 757 28.59 -32.42 -26.16
N ILE A 758 27.50 -32.10 -26.87
CA ILE A 758 26.16 -31.88 -26.33
C ILE A 758 25.22 -32.96 -26.82
N PHE A 759 24.65 -33.72 -25.90
CA PHE A 759 23.78 -34.86 -26.16
C PHE A 759 22.45 -34.73 -25.40
N GLY A 760 21.33 -34.91 -26.10
CA GLY A 760 20.00 -34.93 -25.46
C GLY A 760 19.59 -33.59 -24.85
N ALA A 761 19.89 -32.47 -25.52
CA ALA A 761 19.55 -31.14 -25.03
C ALA A 761 18.29 -30.57 -25.68
N GLY A 762 17.55 -29.72 -24.96
CA GLY A 762 16.50 -28.87 -25.56
C GLY A 762 17.09 -27.97 -26.64
N ILE A 763 17.99 -27.07 -26.21
CA ILE A 763 18.79 -26.22 -27.09
C ILE A 763 20.28 -26.50 -26.82
N GLY A 764 21.07 -26.70 -27.88
CA GLY A 764 22.51 -26.93 -27.76
C GLY A 764 23.25 -25.68 -27.30
N VAL A 765 23.26 -24.64 -28.13
CA VAL A 765 23.89 -23.35 -27.83
C VAL A 765 22.90 -22.21 -28.09
N ALA A 766 22.85 -21.21 -27.22
CA ALA A 766 22.10 -19.98 -27.44
C ALA A 766 23.00 -18.76 -27.16
N ILE A 767 23.08 -17.84 -28.13
CA ILE A 767 23.71 -16.54 -27.94
C ILE A 767 22.65 -15.46 -28.15
N ILE A 768 22.47 -14.59 -27.16
CA ILE A 768 21.45 -13.54 -27.11
C ILE A 768 22.14 -12.24 -26.66
N ASP A 769 22.66 -11.43 -27.58
CA ASP A 769 23.37 -10.18 -27.27
C ASP A 769 22.52 -8.98 -27.70
N ILE A 770 21.64 -8.55 -26.81
CA ILE A 770 20.88 -7.30 -26.93
C ILE A 770 21.27 -6.45 -25.72
N ASP A 771 21.77 -5.23 -25.96
CA ASP A 771 22.23 -4.35 -24.88
C ASP A 771 21.06 -3.57 -24.26
N ASP A 772 20.09 -3.10 -25.07
CA ASP A 772 18.87 -2.45 -24.59
C ASP A 772 17.70 -2.56 -25.60
N VAL A 773 16.45 -2.46 -25.12
CA VAL A 773 15.23 -2.39 -25.94
C VAL A 773 14.40 -1.20 -25.48
N ASP A 774 14.48 -0.11 -26.24
CA ASP A 774 13.78 1.15 -25.97
C ASP A 774 12.43 1.17 -26.69
N LEU A 775 11.34 1.47 -25.97
CA LEU A 775 9.97 1.49 -26.50
C LEU A 775 9.42 2.91 -26.47
N GLU A 776 9.42 3.59 -27.62
CA GLU A 776 8.96 4.97 -27.73
C GLU A 776 7.59 5.04 -28.42
N PHE A 777 6.57 5.54 -27.69
CA PHE A 777 5.21 5.73 -28.21
C PHE A 777 5.00 7.18 -28.62
N ASN A 778 4.70 7.42 -29.90
CA ASN A 778 4.36 8.75 -30.37
C ASN A 778 2.99 8.77 -31.07
N GLY A 779 1.93 8.89 -30.27
CA GLY A 779 0.54 9.22 -30.66
C GLY A 779 -0.20 8.27 -31.61
N SER A 780 0.51 7.44 -32.39
CA SER A 780 -0.04 6.48 -33.36
C SER A 780 0.94 5.38 -33.79
N SER A 781 2.19 5.39 -33.30
CA SER A 781 3.20 4.36 -33.57
C SER A 781 4.04 4.02 -32.34
N LEU A 782 4.36 2.72 -32.20
CA LEU A 782 5.39 2.21 -31.31
C LEU A 782 6.70 2.08 -32.10
N THR A 783 7.74 2.77 -31.67
CA THR A 783 9.11 2.61 -32.18
C THR A 783 9.87 1.75 -31.18
N VAL A 784 10.46 0.65 -31.66
CA VAL A 784 11.32 -0.22 -30.85
C VAL A 784 12.76 0.10 -31.25
N GLY A 785 13.48 0.85 -30.43
CA GLY A 785 14.93 0.98 -30.51
C GLY A 785 15.56 -0.26 -29.91
N ILE A 786 16.49 -0.90 -30.62
CA ILE A 786 17.24 -2.04 -30.07
C ILE A 786 18.71 -1.66 -30.17
N GLU A 787 19.39 -1.57 -29.03
CA GLU A 787 20.84 -1.34 -28.97
C GLU A 787 21.57 -2.69 -28.94
N PHE A 788 22.67 -2.73 -29.68
CA PHE A 788 23.29 -3.94 -30.18
C PHE A 788 24.77 -3.96 -29.79
N ASN A 789 25.27 -5.11 -29.31
CA ASN A 789 26.64 -5.23 -28.78
C ASN A 789 27.71 -5.39 -29.92
N GLU A 790 28.88 -4.75 -29.80
CA GLU A 790 29.96 -4.72 -30.83
C GLU A 790 31.00 -5.86 -30.72
N GLY A 791 30.70 -6.96 -30.01
CA GLY A 791 31.64 -8.07 -29.77
C GLY A 791 31.88 -9.03 -30.95
N ARG A 792 32.73 -10.05 -30.75
CA ARG A 792 32.86 -11.23 -31.62
C ARG A 792 32.42 -12.48 -30.88
N ASN A 793 31.80 -13.47 -31.55
CA ASN A 793 31.49 -14.76 -30.95
C ASN A 793 32.04 -15.90 -31.81
N THR A 794 32.64 -16.93 -31.20
CA THR A 794 33.22 -18.08 -31.91
C THR A 794 32.58 -19.39 -31.49
N ILE A 795 32.03 -20.16 -32.43
CA ILE A 795 31.48 -21.50 -32.16
C ILE A 795 32.09 -22.50 -33.15
N ILE A 796 33.03 -23.31 -32.68
CA ILE A 796 33.86 -24.18 -33.53
C ILE A 796 33.89 -25.62 -33.01
N GLY A 797 33.75 -26.59 -33.92
CA GLY A 797 34.07 -28.00 -33.63
C GLY A 797 33.11 -28.74 -32.68
N ASN A 798 31.99 -28.13 -32.30
CA ASN A 798 31.05 -28.71 -31.35
C ASN A 798 30.22 -29.85 -31.98
N SER A 799 29.96 -30.91 -31.21
CA SER A 799 29.12 -32.05 -31.57
C SER A 799 27.78 -31.98 -30.82
N MET A 800 26.69 -31.68 -31.51
CA MET A 800 25.34 -31.58 -30.94
C MET A 800 24.44 -32.70 -31.48
N LYS A 801 24.06 -33.65 -30.64
CA LYS A 801 23.32 -34.86 -31.04
C LYS A 801 22.02 -35.03 -30.25
N GLU A 802 20.95 -35.43 -30.94
CA GLU A 802 19.63 -35.69 -30.35
C GLU A 802 18.99 -34.46 -29.69
N MET A 803 19.10 -33.30 -30.34
CA MET A 803 18.49 -32.06 -29.82
C MET A 803 16.95 -32.08 -29.97
N TYR A 804 16.22 -31.67 -28.93
CA TYR A 804 14.75 -31.64 -28.93
C TYR A 804 14.17 -30.42 -29.66
N VAL A 805 14.79 -29.24 -29.52
CA VAL A 805 14.30 -27.99 -30.11
C VAL A 805 15.24 -27.49 -31.21
N ALA A 806 16.48 -27.13 -30.87
CA ALA A 806 17.43 -26.56 -31.82
C ALA A 806 18.88 -26.88 -31.45
N GLY A 807 19.74 -27.01 -32.46
CA GLY A 807 21.19 -27.07 -32.25
C GLY A 807 21.73 -25.74 -31.75
N ILE A 808 21.49 -24.66 -32.49
CA ILE A 808 21.97 -23.31 -32.12
C ILE A 808 20.89 -22.24 -32.34
N VAL A 809 20.76 -21.29 -31.42
CA VAL A 809 19.91 -20.09 -31.51
C VAL A 809 20.78 -18.82 -31.40
N PHE A 810 20.57 -17.81 -32.25
CA PHE A 810 21.42 -16.62 -32.33
C PHE A 810 20.65 -15.31 -32.48
N ILE A 811 20.47 -14.57 -31.39
CA ILE A 811 19.90 -13.23 -31.42
C ILE A 811 21.02 -12.26 -31.04
N SER A 812 21.97 -12.05 -31.94
CA SER A 812 23.14 -11.21 -31.70
C SER A 812 23.57 -10.47 -32.97
N PRO A 813 23.88 -9.17 -32.87
CA PRO A 813 24.39 -8.32 -33.96
C PRO A 813 25.91 -8.42 -34.16
N ALA A 814 26.62 -9.08 -33.24
CA ALA A 814 28.07 -9.21 -33.17
C ALA A 814 28.69 -9.94 -34.39
N GLU A 815 30.01 -9.85 -34.56
CA GLU A 815 30.72 -10.68 -35.56
C GLU A 815 30.67 -12.15 -35.12
N ASN A 816 29.86 -12.96 -35.80
CA ASN A 816 29.65 -14.37 -35.44
C ASN A 816 30.44 -15.30 -36.37
N ASN A 817 31.34 -16.09 -35.80
CA ASN A 817 32.19 -17.04 -36.53
C ASN A 817 31.86 -18.51 -36.17
N ILE A 818 31.11 -19.18 -37.06
CA ILE A 818 30.59 -20.54 -36.83
C ILE A 818 31.21 -21.50 -37.86
N ARG A 819 32.00 -22.48 -37.41
CA ARG A 819 32.72 -23.42 -38.30
C ARG A 819 32.76 -24.84 -37.74
N ASP A 820 32.73 -25.84 -38.63
CA ASP A 820 33.06 -27.24 -38.31
C ASP A 820 32.24 -27.90 -37.17
N ASN A 821 31.03 -27.38 -36.88
CA ASN A 821 30.11 -27.98 -35.93
C ASN A 821 29.31 -29.13 -36.58
N THR A 822 29.12 -30.23 -35.85
CA THR A 822 28.29 -31.37 -36.27
C THR A 822 26.96 -31.35 -35.51
N ILE A 823 25.85 -31.20 -36.23
CA ILE A 823 24.50 -31.21 -35.65
C ILE A 823 23.72 -32.41 -36.21
N THR A 824 23.24 -33.30 -35.35
CA THR A 824 22.30 -34.38 -35.69
C THR A 824 21.05 -34.22 -34.84
N SER A 825 20.04 -33.52 -35.36
CA SER A 825 18.76 -33.25 -34.69
C SER A 825 17.58 -33.52 -35.61
N HIS A 826 16.36 -33.54 -35.04
CA HIS A 826 15.16 -33.46 -35.86
C HIS A 826 15.03 -32.06 -36.48
N SER A 827 15.46 -30.97 -35.81
CA SER A 827 15.23 -29.56 -36.21
C SER A 827 16.46 -28.65 -36.04
N LEU A 828 16.77 -27.84 -37.05
CA LEU A 828 17.67 -26.68 -36.94
C LEU A 828 16.81 -25.40 -36.96
N LEU A 829 17.14 -24.38 -36.18
CA LEU A 829 16.56 -23.03 -36.28
C LEU A 829 17.66 -22.02 -36.03
N VAL A 830 18.28 -21.53 -37.11
CA VAL A 830 19.12 -20.33 -37.06
C VAL A 830 18.19 -19.15 -37.35
N ALA A 831 17.90 -18.29 -36.39
CA ALA A 831 17.14 -17.06 -36.59
C ALA A 831 17.97 -15.91 -36.03
N GLY A 832 18.35 -14.92 -36.84
CA GLY A 832 19.20 -13.78 -36.45
C GLY A 832 18.86 -12.51 -37.26
N ILE A 833 19.39 -11.36 -36.81
CA ILE A 833 19.04 -10.00 -37.27
C ILE A 833 20.25 -9.27 -37.93
N ALA A 834 21.40 -9.94 -38.15
CA ALA A 834 22.64 -9.28 -38.61
C ALA A 834 23.49 -10.10 -39.61
N ASP A 835 24.58 -9.51 -40.11
CA ASP A 835 25.55 -10.08 -41.08
C ASP A 835 26.27 -11.31 -40.50
N ILE A 836 25.80 -12.50 -40.85
CA ILE A 836 26.40 -13.77 -40.42
C ILE A 836 27.44 -14.24 -41.46
N SER A 837 28.72 -14.37 -41.06
CA SER A 837 29.78 -14.97 -41.88
C SER A 837 29.94 -16.48 -41.61
N ILE A 838 29.16 -17.30 -42.30
CA ILE A 838 29.28 -18.78 -42.26
C ILE A 838 30.25 -19.26 -43.35
N SER A 839 31.40 -19.85 -42.97
CA SER A 839 32.33 -20.45 -43.94
C SER A 839 31.99 -21.91 -44.31
N SER A 840 31.42 -22.67 -43.38
CA SER A 840 31.01 -24.07 -43.58
C SER A 840 30.09 -24.54 -42.45
N ILE A 841 28.92 -25.10 -42.79
CA ILE A 841 28.06 -25.88 -41.87
C ILE A 841 27.99 -27.31 -42.41
N TYR A 842 28.40 -28.29 -41.60
CA TYR A 842 28.30 -29.71 -41.93
C TYR A 842 27.12 -30.33 -41.17
N MET A 843 25.98 -30.48 -41.85
CA MET A 843 24.81 -31.18 -41.32
C MET A 843 24.77 -32.61 -41.83
N ASN A 844 24.66 -33.58 -40.92
CA ASN A 844 24.42 -34.98 -41.26
C ASN A 844 22.93 -35.26 -40.99
N ILE A 845 22.11 -35.18 -42.03
CA ILE A 845 20.65 -35.22 -41.93
C ILE A 845 20.17 -36.64 -42.26
N ASP A 846 19.34 -37.24 -41.40
CA ASP A 846 18.67 -38.51 -41.71
C ASP A 846 17.80 -38.32 -42.97
N PRO A 847 17.92 -39.18 -44.00
CA PRO A 847 17.17 -39.05 -45.25
C PRO A 847 15.64 -39.05 -45.11
N ASN A 848 15.09 -39.42 -43.94
CA ASN A 848 13.65 -39.38 -43.65
C ASN A 848 13.18 -38.07 -42.97
N THR A 849 14.08 -37.11 -42.75
CA THR A 849 13.77 -35.85 -42.05
C THR A 849 13.08 -34.84 -42.98
N ASP A 850 11.92 -34.31 -42.58
CA ASP A 850 11.25 -33.22 -43.32
C ASP A 850 12.02 -31.90 -43.19
N LEU A 851 12.58 -31.44 -44.32
CA LEU A 851 13.43 -30.26 -44.44
C LEU A 851 12.66 -28.93 -44.52
N SER A 852 11.33 -28.95 -44.68
CA SER A 852 10.53 -27.76 -44.99
C SER A 852 10.41 -26.73 -43.85
N SER A 853 10.85 -27.07 -42.63
CA SER A 853 10.59 -26.30 -41.41
C SER A 853 11.82 -25.70 -40.71
N LYS A 854 13.04 -25.83 -41.26
CA LYS A 854 14.26 -25.88 -40.40
C LYS A 854 15.47 -25.02 -40.80
N ILE A 855 15.33 -24.06 -41.70
CA ILE A 855 16.31 -22.98 -41.88
C ILE A 855 15.53 -21.70 -42.17
N VAL A 856 15.41 -20.82 -41.19
CA VAL A 856 14.76 -19.51 -41.36
C VAL A 856 15.82 -18.43 -41.26
N PHE A 857 16.46 -18.10 -42.39
CA PHE A 857 17.21 -16.84 -42.45
C PHE A 857 16.21 -15.70 -42.24
N GLY A 858 16.27 -15.05 -41.07
CA GLY A 858 15.61 -13.77 -40.88
C GLY A 858 16.16 -12.79 -41.92
N LYS A 859 15.27 -12.16 -42.70
CA LYS A 859 15.66 -11.08 -43.59
C LYS A 859 15.92 -9.83 -42.74
N GLY A 860 17.19 -9.49 -42.56
CA GLY A 860 17.67 -8.14 -42.29
C GLY A 860 18.44 -7.69 -43.51
#